data_AF-D3AQ00-F1
#
_entry.id   AF-D3AQ00-F1
#
_cell.length_a   1.000
_cell.length_b   1.000
_cell.length_c   1.000
_cell.angle_alpha   90.00
_cell.angle_beta   90.00
_cell.angle_gamma   90.00
#
_symmetry.space_group_name_H-M   'P 1'
#
loop_
_entity.id
_entity.type
_entity.pdbx_description
1 polymer ?
#
loop_
_entity_poly.entity_id
_entity_poly.type
_entity_poly.pdbx_seq_one_letter_code
_entity_poly.pdbx_strand_id
1 'polypeptide(L)'
;MNSIVEDILMHYGMPRRSGRYPYGSGENPYQHSGDFLSRVQELKKSGMSETDIAKNMGLTTTQLRTQMSLAKDERRALQVATAKGLREKGYSLNEIADKMGFANDSSVRSLLNETSENRMNQAKATADVLRKLIEEKGMIDVGTGVERELGVSKEKLNQALYMLELEGYPIYGGGVPQVTNPGKQTNIKVICPPGTEHKDIYDFENVHSVRDYISYDNGESFRKSFEYPASMDSKRLQIRYADQGGVDKDGVIELRRGVKDLSLGDSHYAQVRIMVDGTHYLKGMAVYSDNMPDGVDVIFNTNKKSGTPTKDVLKKIKDDPDNPFGSLIKEHGGQSYYDDPKGKYTDPVTGKKQSLSLINKRAEEGDWGEWSKTLPSQFLSKQSLTLIKKQLGLAKADKQAEYDEICSLTNPTVKKALLKSFADDCDAAAVHLQAAALPRQKYQVILPLTTIKDNEVYAPNYKDGETVALIRYPHGGTFEIPILKVNNKLAEGKSVLGNTPADAIGINKKNADRLSGADFDGDTVMVIPCNSTKSKVKITSTSPLKGLEGFDTKDAYGGTVKKDADGVDHYYRNGKEYKIMRNTQTEMGKVSNLITDMTLKGATQDELARAVRHSMVVIDAEKHKLDYKQSEIDNGIASLKKKYQGNVDSEGRYHEGASTLISRAKSETQVLKRKGSPTINEDGSLSYKSVKEEYVDKNGKIQVRTQKSTKMAETKDARTLSSGTPQEEAYADYA
;
A
#
# COMPACT_ATOMS: atom_id res chain seq x y z
N MET A 1 24.87 -20.53 -54.79
CA MET A 1 25.02 -21.60 -53.79
C MET A 1 25.82 -21.05 -52.62
N ASN A 2 25.17 -20.87 -51.47
CA ASN A 2 25.80 -20.55 -50.19
C ASN A 2 25.00 -21.31 -49.12
N SER A 3 25.61 -22.32 -48.51
CA SER A 3 24.97 -23.43 -47.80
C SER A 3 24.80 -23.20 -46.29
N ILE A 4 24.44 -21.99 -45.87
CA ILE A 4 24.34 -21.63 -44.43
C ILE A 4 22.91 -21.18 -44.04
N VAL A 5 21.97 -21.16 -44.99
CA VAL A 5 20.59 -20.68 -44.73
C VAL A 5 19.57 -21.81 -44.54
N GLU A 6 19.92 -23.08 -44.81
CA GLU A 6 18.98 -24.22 -44.67
C GLU A 6 18.98 -24.88 -43.27
N ASP A 7 19.98 -24.64 -42.41
CA ASP A 7 20.10 -25.32 -41.10
C ASP A 7 19.43 -24.59 -39.91
N ILE A 8 18.72 -23.47 -40.15
CA ILE A 8 18.06 -22.65 -39.10
C ILE A 8 16.53 -22.86 -39.07
N LEU A 9 15.96 -23.62 -40.01
CA LEU A 9 14.53 -23.97 -40.03
C LEU A 9 14.31 -25.42 -39.56
N MET A 10 14.68 -25.73 -38.32
CA MET A 10 14.13 -26.91 -37.66
C MET A 10 12.68 -26.59 -37.25
N HIS A 11 11.72 -27.33 -37.80
CA HIS A 11 10.29 -27.17 -37.56
C HIS A 11 9.95 -26.91 -36.07
N TYR A 12 9.50 -25.69 -35.78
CA TYR A 12 8.84 -25.34 -34.52
C TYR A 12 7.33 -25.29 -34.76
N GLY A 13 6.60 -26.13 -34.01
CA GLY A 13 5.14 -26.23 -34.05
C GLY A 13 4.62 -27.18 -35.13
N MET A 14 3.83 -28.18 -34.72
CA MET A 14 2.82 -28.71 -35.63
C MET A 14 1.66 -27.71 -35.72
N PRO A 15 1.29 -27.22 -36.92
CA PRO A 15 0.05 -26.48 -37.07
C PRO A 15 -1.13 -27.36 -36.62
N ARG A 16 -2.15 -26.74 -36.00
CA ARG A 16 -3.40 -27.39 -35.60
C ARG A 16 -3.91 -28.26 -36.75
N ARG A 17 -4.03 -29.57 -36.50
CA ARG A 17 -4.45 -30.56 -37.50
C ARG A 17 -5.94 -30.39 -37.83
N SER A 18 -6.27 -29.59 -38.85
CA SER A 18 -7.54 -29.71 -39.55
C SER A 18 -7.56 -31.03 -40.30
N GLY A 19 -8.51 -31.91 -39.99
CA GLY A 19 -8.64 -33.21 -40.63
C GLY A 19 -8.84 -33.09 -42.13
N ARG A 20 -7.95 -33.72 -42.91
CA ARG A 20 -8.13 -34.27 -44.26
C ARG A 20 -6.75 -34.60 -44.85
N TYR A 21 -6.15 -35.74 -44.49
CA TYR A 21 -5.37 -36.63 -45.39
C TYR A 21 -4.93 -37.90 -44.61
N PRO A 22 -4.98 -39.09 -45.23
CA PRO A 22 -4.82 -40.38 -44.56
C PRO A 22 -3.36 -40.79 -44.37
N TYR A 23 -3.16 -41.61 -43.35
CA TYR A 23 -1.91 -42.28 -42.94
C TYR A 23 -0.96 -42.58 -44.11
N GLY A 24 0.16 -41.87 -44.14
CA GLY A 24 1.30 -42.13 -45.03
C GLY A 24 2.25 -43.14 -44.40
N SER A 25 2.42 -44.24 -45.12
CA SER A 25 3.30 -45.39 -44.91
C SER A 25 4.78 -45.01 -44.77
N GLY A 26 5.39 -45.44 -43.66
CA GLY A 26 6.83 -45.55 -43.49
C GLY A 26 7.14 -46.78 -42.65
N GLU A 27 7.72 -47.81 -43.26
CA GLU A 27 8.14 -49.05 -42.61
C GLU A 27 9.42 -48.85 -41.77
N ASN A 28 9.36 -48.05 -40.69
CA ASN A 28 10.20 -48.22 -39.48
C ASN A 28 9.84 -47.17 -38.39
N PRO A 29 9.39 -47.54 -37.18
CA PRO A 29 8.99 -46.59 -36.14
C PRO A 29 10.14 -45.88 -35.39
N TYR A 30 11.41 -46.20 -35.67
CA TYR A 30 12.58 -45.78 -34.88
C TYR A 30 13.67 -45.01 -35.64
N GLN A 31 13.31 -44.23 -36.67
CA GLN A 31 14.28 -43.30 -37.27
C GLN A 31 14.65 -42.19 -36.28
N HIS A 32 15.85 -42.32 -35.70
CA HIS A 32 16.48 -41.40 -34.76
C HIS A 32 16.82 -40.05 -35.42
N SER A 33 16.00 -39.03 -35.19
CA SER A 33 16.51 -37.71 -34.81
C SER A 33 16.02 -37.45 -33.38
N GLY A 34 16.93 -37.40 -32.42
CA GLY A 34 16.56 -37.15 -31.03
C GLY A 34 15.93 -35.75 -30.89
N ASP A 35 14.89 -35.64 -30.06
CA ASP A 35 14.36 -34.32 -29.69
C ASP A 35 15.43 -33.45 -29.01
N PHE A 36 15.16 -32.15 -28.86
CA PHE A 36 16.10 -31.17 -28.31
C PHE A 36 16.76 -31.63 -26.98
N LEU A 37 15.97 -32.23 -26.08
CA LEU A 37 16.46 -32.74 -24.81
C LEU A 37 17.44 -33.90 -24.97
N SER A 38 17.20 -34.79 -25.93
CA SER A 38 18.08 -35.93 -26.21
C SER A 38 19.43 -35.44 -26.73
N ARG A 39 19.44 -34.43 -27.62
CA ARG A 39 20.66 -33.78 -28.13
C ARG A 39 21.45 -33.08 -27.02
N VAL A 40 20.77 -32.34 -26.13
CA VAL A 40 21.44 -31.72 -24.96
C VAL A 40 22.00 -32.78 -24.01
N GLN A 41 21.30 -33.90 -23.81
CA GLN A 41 21.80 -35.01 -22.99
C GLN A 41 23.00 -35.71 -23.61
N GLU A 42 23.04 -35.87 -24.93
CA GLU A 42 24.19 -36.41 -25.67
C GLU A 42 25.41 -35.50 -25.52
N LEU A 43 25.25 -34.19 -25.68
CA LEU A 43 26.33 -33.22 -25.47
C LEU A 43 26.82 -33.19 -24.01
N LYS A 44 25.92 -33.38 -23.04
CA LYS A 44 26.32 -33.56 -21.62
C LYS A 44 27.10 -34.86 -21.41
N LYS A 45 26.66 -35.96 -22.02
CA LYS A 45 27.34 -37.27 -21.96
C LYS A 45 28.71 -37.24 -22.62
N SER A 46 28.93 -36.37 -23.61
CA SER A 46 30.25 -36.13 -24.20
C SER A 46 31.16 -35.23 -23.36
N GLY A 47 30.77 -34.86 -22.13
CA GLY A 47 31.59 -34.10 -21.19
C GLY A 47 31.57 -32.58 -21.36
N MET A 48 30.67 -32.04 -22.19
CA MET A 48 30.58 -30.60 -22.46
C MET A 48 29.95 -29.83 -21.27
N SER A 49 30.52 -28.67 -20.91
CA SER A 49 29.95 -27.81 -19.87
C SER A 49 28.66 -27.11 -20.35
N GLU A 50 27.77 -26.69 -19.44
CA GLU A 50 26.52 -26.00 -19.82
C GLU A 50 26.78 -24.74 -20.66
N THR A 51 27.86 -24.02 -20.37
CA THR A 51 28.30 -22.84 -21.14
C THR A 51 28.70 -23.20 -22.56
N ASP A 52 29.43 -24.31 -22.72
CA ASP A 52 29.88 -24.79 -24.03
C ASP A 52 28.73 -25.35 -24.85
N ILE A 53 27.76 -26.03 -24.21
CA ILE A 53 26.52 -26.49 -24.86
C ILE A 53 25.73 -25.29 -25.37
N ALA A 54 25.57 -24.26 -24.54
CA ALA A 54 24.84 -23.05 -24.93
C ALA A 54 25.51 -22.40 -26.14
N LYS A 55 26.84 -22.25 -26.12
CA LYS A 55 27.62 -21.70 -27.23
C LYS A 55 27.53 -22.54 -28.51
N ASN A 56 27.61 -23.87 -28.39
CA ASN A 56 27.47 -24.81 -29.51
C ASN A 56 26.10 -24.68 -30.19
N MET A 57 25.06 -24.43 -29.41
CA MET A 57 23.69 -24.26 -29.89
C MET A 57 23.35 -22.81 -30.29
N GLY A 58 24.31 -21.87 -30.22
CA GLY A 58 24.07 -20.46 -30.53
C GLY A 58 23.20 -19.72 -29.51
N LEU A 59 23.16 -20.20 -28.26
CA LEU A 59 22.31 -19.71 -27.17
C LEU A 59 23.14 -19.14 -26.02
N THR A 60 22.51 -18.29 -25.22
CA THR A 60 22.99 -18.00 -23.87
C THR A 60 22.63 -19.15 -22.91
N THR A 61 23.34 -19.27 -21.78
CA THR A 61 23.01 -20.27 -20.75
C THR A 61 21.60 -20.11 -20.21
N THR A 62 21.09 -18.87 -20.16
CA THR A 62 19.69 -18.60 -19.77
C THR A 62 18.71 -19.12 -20.81
N GLN A 63 18.93 -18.85 -22.10
CA GLN A 63 18.08 -19.36 -23.18
C GLN A 63 18.12 -20.89 -23.26
N LEU A 64 19.30 -21.50 -23.10
CA LEU A 64 19.44 -22.96 -23.05
C LEU A 64 18.58 -23.57 -21.93
N ARG A 65 18.63 -23.00 -20.71
CA ARG A 65 17.81 -23.46 -19.58
C ARG A 65 16.32 -23.28 -19.85
N THR A 66 15.91 -22.15 -20.44
CA THR A 66 14.52 -21.89 -20.81
C THR A 66 14.03 -22.90 -21.85
N GLN A 67 14.77 -23.11 -22.94
CA GLN A 67 14.45 -24.10 -23.96
C GLN A 67 14.39 -25.52 -23.40
N MET A 68 15.35 -25.90 -22.54
CA MET A 68 15.31 -27.20 -21.86
C MET A 68 14.05 -27.35 -21.01
N SER A 69 13.57 -26.27 -20.36
CA SER A 69 12.33 -26.33 -19.60
C SER A 69 11.11 -26.50 -20.51
N LEU A 70 11.03 -25.73 -21.61
CA LEU A 70 9.94 -25.83 -22.58
C LEU A 70 9.87 -27.20 -23.24
N ALA A 71 11.01 -27.74 -23.66
CA ALA A 71 11.07 -29.06 -24.26
C ALA A 71 10.68 -30.17 -23.27
N LYS A 72 10.95 -29.99 -21.96
CA LYS A 72 10.46 -30.90 -20.91
C LYS A 72 8.94 -30.82 -20.78
N ASP A 73 8.40 -29.61 -20.81
CA ASP A 73 6.96 -29.35 -20.73
C ASP A 73 6.24 -29.93 -21.95
N GLU A 74 6.77 -29.78 -23.16
CA GLU A 74 6.21 -30.39 -24.38
C GLU A 74 6.23 -31.91 -24.35
N ARG A 75 7.37 -32.52 -23.98
CA ARG A 75 7.48 -33.97 -23.86
C ARG A 75 6.49 -34.51 -22.82
N ARG A 76 6.36 -33.81 -21.69
CA ARG A 76 5.36 -34.14 -20.66
C ARG A 76 3.94 -33.99 -21.19
N ALA A 77 3.61 -32.93 -21.93
CA ALA A 77 2.28 -32.71 -22.50
C ALA A 77 1.84 -33.87 -23.42
N LEU A 78 2.76 -34.37 -24.27
CA LEU A 78 2.50 -35.54 -25.12
C LEU A 78 2.24 -36.80 -24.29
N GLN A 79 3.01 -37.00 -23.21
CA GLN A 79 2.79 -38.11 -22.28
C GLN A 79 1.44 -37.99 -21.56
N VAL A 80 1.05 -36.79 -21.12
CA VAL A 80 -0.27 -36.54 -20.50
C VAL A 80 -1.40 -36.82 -21.49
N ALA A 81 -1.32 -36.29 -22.71
CA ALA A 81 -2.33 -36.53 -23.75
C ALA A 81 -2.48 -38.02 -24.07
N THR A 82 -1.36 -38.75 -24.15
CA THR A 82 -1.35 -40.20 -24.36
C THR A 82 -1.99 -40.93 -23.17
N ALA A 83 -1.64 -40.56 -21.93
CA ALA A 83 -2.21 -41.15 -20.73
C ALA A 83 -3.72 -40.89 -20.62
N LYS A 84 -4.20 -39.67 -20.89
CA LYS A 84 -5.63 -39.32 -20.93
C LYS A 84 -6.37 -40.13 -22.00
N GLY A 85 -5.84 -40.21 -23.22
CA GLY A 85 -6.44 -41.00 -24.29
C GLY A 85 -6.47 -42.51 -23.99
N LEU A 86 -5.54 -43.05 -23.20
CA LEU A 86 -5.60 -44.43 -22.71
C LEU A 86 -6.61 -44.60 -21.56
N ARG A 87 -6.77 -43.61 -20.68
CA ARG A 87 -7.82 -43.62 -19.64
C ARG A 87 -9.22 -43.61 -20.25
N GLU A 88 -9.44 -42.78 -21.27
CA GLU A 88 -10.72 -42.72 -22.00
C GLU A 88 -11.07 -44.05 -22.68
N LYS A 89 -10.06 -44.81 -23.11
CA LYS A 89 -10.22 -46.17 -23.66
C LYS A 89 -10.45 -47.25 -22.59
N GLY A 90 -10.52 -46.88 -21.31
CA GLY A 90 -10.84 -47.78 -20.20
C GLY A 90 -9.64 -48.48 -19.55
N TYR A 91 -8.39 -48.16 -19.94
CA TYR A 91 -7.22 -48.81 -19.34
C TYR A 91 -7.00 -48.38 -17.87
N SER A 92 -6.60 -49.34 -17.04
CA SER A 92 -6.17 -49.12 -15.66
C SER A 92 -4.81 -48.42 -15.59
N LEU A 93 -4.47 -47.80 -14.45
CA LEU A 93 -3.22 -47.05 -14.30
C LEU A 93 -1.97 -47.92 -14.50
N ASN A 94 -2.02 -49.19 -14.09
CA ASN A 94 -0.93 -50.16 -14.30
C ASN A 94 -0.75 -50.49 -15.79
N GLU A 95 -1.84 -50.75 -16.51
CA GLU A 95 -1.78 -51.03 -17.95
C GLU A 95 -1.27 -49.84 -18.76
N ILE A 96 -1.58 -48.62 -18.31
CA ILE A 96 -1.05 -47.39 -18.91
C ILE A 96 0.45 -47.26 -18.63
N ALA A 97 0.90 -47.60 -17.43
CA ALA A 97 2.33 -47.58 -17.09
C ALA A 97 3.12 -48.53 -17.98
N ASP A 98 2.63 -49.76 -18.15
CA ASP A 98 3.24 -50.77 -19.02
C ASP A 98 3.28 -50.30 -20.50
N LYS A 99 2.16 -49.76 -21.01
CA LYS A 99 2.06 -49.27 -22.39
C LYS A 99 2.92 -48.03 -22.67
N MET A 100 3.18 -47.22 -21.67
CA MET A 100 4.02 -46.01 -21.78
C MET A 100 5.49 -46.26 -21.38
N GLY A 101 5.84 -47.47 -20.95
CA GLY A 101 7.19 -47.83 -20.53
C GLY A 101 7.61 -47.25 -19.18
N PHE A 102 6.66 -46.98 -18.28
CA PHE A 102 6.95 -46.56 -16.90
C PHE A 102 7.13 -47.76 -15.98
N ALA A 103 8.04 -47.65 -15.02
CA ALA A 103 8.34 -48.72 -14.06
C ALA A 103 7.18 -49.01 -13.07
N ASN A 104 6.24 -48.07 -12.88
CA ASN A 104 5.07 -48.22 -12.02
C ASN A 104 3.99 -47.17 -12.34
N ASP A 105 2.80 -47.34 -11.76
CA ASP A 105 1.65 -46.47 -11.95
C ASP A 105 1.78 -45.08 -11.31
N SER A 106 2.74 -44.87 -10.40
CA SER A 106 2.96 -43.58 -9.76
C SER A 106 3.35 -42.49 -10.78
N SER A 107 4.09 -42.87 -11.83
CA SER A 107 4.42 -41.98 -12.95
C SER A 107 3.18 -41.57 -13.74
N VAL A 108 2.25 -42.50 -13.96
CA VAL A 108 0.96 -42.23 -14.62
C VAL A 108 0.08 -41.33 -13.73
N ARG A 109 0.03 -41.58 -12.42
CA ARG A 109 -0.66 -40.70 -11.45
C ARG A 109 -0.06 -39.29 -11.43
N SER A 110 1.26 -39.16 -11.56
CA SER A 110 1.94 -37.86 -11.65
C SER A 110 1.64 -37.13 -12.97
N LEU A 111 1.53 -37.84 -14.09
CA LEU A 111 1.12 -37.27 -15.37
C LEU A 111 -0.34 -36.79 -15.35
N LEU A 112 -1.23 -37.60 -14.77
CA LEU A 112 -2.65 -37.27 -14.65
C LEU A 112 -2.97 -36.34 -13.47
N ASN A 113 -1.95 -35.86 -12.77
CA ASN A 113 -2.11 -34.90 -11.69
C ASN A 113 -2.37 -33.49 -12.26
N GLU A 114 -3.56 -32.96 -11.97
CA GLU A 114 -4.01 -31.64 -12.45
C GLU A 114 -3.06 -30.51 -12.04
N THR A 115 -2.51 -30.52 -10.81
CA THR A 115 -1.55 -29.50 -10.34
C THR A 115 -0.22 -29.54 -11.11
N SER A 116 0.17 -30.70 -11.64
CA SER A 116 1.37 -30.82 -12.49
C SER A 116 1.11 -30.35 -13.92
N GLU A 117 -0.10 -30.55 -14.44
CA GLU A 117 -0.52 -30.04 -15.75
C GLU A 117 -0.72 -28.51 -15.72
N ASN A 118 -1.31 -27.97 -14.66
CA ASN A 118 -1.49 -26.51 -14.50
C ASN A 118 -0.15 -25.77 -14.49
N ARG A 119 0.84 -26.26 -13.73
CA ARG A 119 2.20 -25.69 -13.70
C ARG A 119 2.90 -25.67 -15.08
N MET A 120 2.57 -26.62 -15.95
CA MET A 120 3.09 -26.69 -17.31
C MET A 120 2.44 -25.62 -18.21
N ASN A 121 1.17 -25.31 -17.98
CA ASN A 121 0.41 -24.34 -18.79
C ASN A 121 0.59 -22.89 -18.35
N GLN A 122 1.09 -22.62 -17.13
CA GLN A 122 1.29 -21.26 -16.60
C GLN A 122 2.07 -20.32 -17.54
N ALA A 123 3.16 -20.80 -18.15
CA ALA A 123 3.95 -20.00 -19.08
C ALA A 123 3.18 -19.69 -20.37
N LYS A 124 2.33 -20.62 -20.84
CA LYS A 124 1.46 -20.41 -22.01
C LYS A 124 0.35 -19.41 -21.69
N ALA A 125 -0.31 -19.55 -20.55
CA ALA A 125 -1.34 -18.61 -20.10
C ALA A 125 -0.77 -17.19 -19.94
N THR A 126 0.45 -17.07 -19.38
CA THR A 126 1.16 -15.79 -19.27
C THR A 126 1.50 -15.22 -20.65
N ALA A 127 1.96 -16.06 -21.59
CA ALA A 127 2.22 -15.64 -22.97
C ALA A 127 0.95 -15.16 -23.67
N ASP A 128 -0.18 -15.85 -23.48
CA ASP A 128 -1.47 -15.48 -24.06
C ASP A 128 -1.96 -14.11 -23.54
N VAL A 129 -1.78 -13.82 -22.25
CA VAL A 129 -2.11 -12.51 -21.66
C VAL A 129 -1.22 -11.41 -22.21
N LEU A 130 0.09 -11.65 -22.28
CA LEU A 130 1.03 -10.69 -22.87
C LEU A 130 0.72 -10.45 -24.35
N ARG A 131 0.38 -11.50 -25.11
CA ARG A 131 -0.04 -11.39 -26.52
C ARG A 131 -1.25 -10.47 -26.65
N LYS A 132 -2.28 -10.69 -25.84
CA LYS A 132 -3.48 -9.86 -25.81
C LYS A 132 -3.17 -8.39 -25.45
N LEU A 133 -2.29 -8.16 -24.48
CA LEU A 133 -1.86 -6.80 -24.11
C LEU A 133 -1.10 -6.12 -25.25
N ILE A 134 -0.25 -6.84 -25.96
CA ILE A 134 0.48 -6.33 -27.12
C ILE A 134 -0.50 -5.99 -28.26
N GLU A 135 -1.51 -6.83 -28.50
CA GLU A 135 -2.56 -6.56 -29.49
C GLU A 135 -3.41 -5.33 -29.14
N GLU A 136 -3.72 -5.14 -27.85
CA GLU A 136 -4.56 -4.02 -27.38
C GLU A 136 -3.80 -2.70 -27.26
N LYS A 137 -2.53 -2.73 -26.85
CA LYS A 137 -1.77 -1.53 -26.46
C LYS A 137 -0.46 -1.31 -27.24
N GLY A 138 0.02 -2.29 -27.99
CA GLY A 138 1.32 -2.21 -28.66
C GLY A 138 2.48 -2.62 -27.77
N MET A 139 3.40 -1.71 -27.47
CA MET A 139 4.64 -2.05 -26.75
C MET A 139 4.40 -2.17 -25.23
N ILE A 140 4.89 -3.25 -24.63
CA ILE A 140 4.68 -3.55 -23.20
C ILE A 140 6.00 -3.63 -22.44
N ASP A 141 6.10 -2.94 -21.30
CA ASP A 141 7.22 -3.09 -20.37
C ASP A 141 7.17 -4.47 -19.69
N VAL A 142 8.26 -5.21 -19.85
CA VAL A 142 8.52 -6.55 -19.29
C VAL A 142 9.83 -6.58 -18.50
N GLY A 143 10.18 -5.43 -17.92
CA GLY A 143 11.32 -5.23 -17.04
C GLY A 143 11.25 -6.01 -15.72
N THR A 144 12.25 -5.78 -14.86
CA THR A 144 12.30 -6.44 -13.55
C THR A 144 11.18 -5.91 -12.66
N GLY A 145 10.41 -6.80 -12.04
CA GLY A 145 9.27 -6.46 -11.19
C GLY A 145 7.92 -6.72 -11.86
N VAL A 146 7.88 -6.85 -13.20
CA VAL A 146 6.67 -7.21 -13.96
C VAL A 146 6.14 -8.58 -13.56
N GLU A 147 7.01 -9.51 -13.18
CA GLU A 147 6.59 -10.81 -12.64
C GLU A 147 5.73 -10.66 -11.39
N ARG A 148 5.97 -9.62 -10.57
CA ARG A 148 5.17 -9.33 -9.38
C ARG A 148 3.85 -8.67 -9.74
N GLU A 149 3.86 -7.73 -10.69
CA GLU A 149 2.63 -7.08 -11.19
C GLU A 149 1.66 -8.11 -11.81
N LEU A 150 2.18 -9.11 -12.53
CA LEU A 150 1.38 -10.20 -13.10
C LEU A 150 1.02 -11.31 -12.10
N GLY A 151 1.65 -11.36 -10.93
CA GLY A 151 1.49 -12.45 -9.97
C GLY A 151 2.04 -13.80 -10.43
N VAL A 152 3.19 -13.80 -11.14
CA VAL A 152 3.84 -15.01 -11.68
C VAL A 152 5.30 -15.14 -11.22
N SER A 153 5.88 -16.33 -11.33
CA SER A 153 7.30 -16.51 -11.06
C SER A 153 8.15 -15.87 -12.16
N LYS A 154 9.36 -15.42 -11.80
CA LYS A 154 10.33 -14.85 -12.75
C LYS A 154 10.68 -15.84 -13.87
N GLU A 155 10.80 -17.13 -13.52
CA GLU A 155 11.08 -18.21 -14.46
C GLU A 155 9.92 -18.38 -15.45
N LYS A 156 8.67 -18.30 -14.98
CA LYS A 156 7.48 -18.41 -15.82
C LYS A 156 7.32 -17.23 -16.77
N LEU A 157 7.57 -16.00 -16.30
CA LEU A 157 7.61 -14.83 -17.17
C LEU A 157 8.68 -14.99 -18.27
N ASN A 158 9.90 -15.43 -17.91
CA ASN A 158 10.96 -15.64 -18.90
C ASN A 158 10.62 -16.74 -19.92
N GLN A 159 9.94 -17.80 -19.50
CA GLN A 159 9.43 -18.83 -20.43
C GLN A 159 8.39 -18.26 -21.38
N ALA A 160 7.42 -17.48 -20.87
CA ALA A 160 6.38 -16.84 -21.67
C ALA A 160 6.97 -15.87 -22.71
N LEU A 161 7.89 -15.00 -22.28
CA LEU A 161 8.60 -14.07 -23.15
C LEU A 161 9.37 -14.80 -24.25
N TYR A 162 10.01 -15.91 -23.92
CA TYR A 162 10.74 -16.72 -24.89
C TYR A 162 9.81 -17.41 -25.90
N MET A 163 8.63 -17.88 -25.47
CA MET A 163 7.61 -18.38 -26.40
C MET A 163 7.18 -17.29 -27.40
N LEU A 164 6.91 -16.08 -26.91
CA LEU A 164 6.51 -14.95 -27.77
C LEU A 164 7.64 -14.50 -28.71
N GLU A 165 8.90 -14.53 -28.24
CA GLU A 165 10.06 -14.26 -29.09
C GLU A 165 10.15 -15.26 -30.27
N LEU A 166 9.86 -16.55 -30.02
CA LEU A 166 9.76 -17.56 -31.07
C LEU A 166 8.56 -17.36 -32.00
N GLU A 167 7.45 -16.80 -31.50
CA GLU A 167 6.28 -16.40 -32.30
C GLU A 167 6.53 -15.13 -33.13
N GLY A 168 7.69 -14.48 -32.98
CA GLY A 168 8.08 -13.30 -33.75
C GLY A 168 7.85 -11.95 -33.07
N TYR A 169 7.59 -11.93 -31.75
CA TYR A 169 7.49 -10.71 -30.95
C TYR A 169 8.88 -10.29 -30.46
N PRO A 170 9.51 -9.25 -31.02
CA PRO A 170 10.85 -8.86 -30.61
C PRO A 170 10.86 -8.30 -29.18
N ILE A 171 11.93 -8.62 -28.44
CA ILE A 171 12.18 -8.10 -27.10
C ILE A 171 13.43 -7.24 -27.14
N TYR A 172 13.30 -5.99 -26.70
CA TYR A 172 14.39 -5.03 -26.72
C TYR A 172 14.72 -4.51 -25.32
N GLY A 173 16.01 -4.27 -25.09
CA GLY A 173 16.50 -3.57 -23.91
C GLY A 173 17.00 -2.18 -24.26
N GLY A 174 16.85 -1.22 -23.35
CA GLY A 174 17.33 0.15 -23.54
C GLY A 174 17.64 0.84 -22.22
N GLY A 175 18.59 1.78 -22.22
CA GLY A 175 18.88 2.63 -21.07
C GLY A 175 18.11 3.95 -21.17
N VAL A 176 17.27 4.24 -20.18
CA VAL A 176 16.41 5.43 -20.15
C VAL A 176 16.93 6.43 -19.13
N PRO A 177 17.26 7.67 -19.51
CA PRO A 177 17.62 8.71 -18.54
C PRO A 177 16.49 8.93 -17.51
N GLN A 178 16.83 8.95 -16.23
CA GLN A 178 15.86 9.26 -15.18
C GLN A 178 15.51 10.75 -15.22
N VAL A 179 14.24 11.07 -15.48
CA VAL A 179 13.73 12.46 -15.50
C VAL A 179 13.99 13.17 -14.16
N THR A 180 13.88 12.44 -13.06
CA THR A 180 14.11 12.95 -11.70
C THR A 180 15.59 12.98 -11.30
N ASN A 181 16.48 12.31 -12.04
CA ASN A 181 17.90 12.18 -11.68
C ASN A 181 18.80 12.30 -12.93
N PRO A 182 19.06 13.53 -13.41
CA PRO A 182 19.85 13.77 -14.61
C PRO A 182 21.24 13.12 -14.53
N GLY A 183 21.59 12.30 -15.52
CA GLY A 183 22.87 11.56 -15.59
C GLY A 183 22.82 10.13 -15.05
N LYS A 184 21.68 9.67 -14.52
CA LYS A 184 21.42 8.25 -14.23
C LYS A 184 20.50 7.66 -15.29
N GLN A 185 20.70 6.39 -15.64
CA GLN A 185 19.84 5.64 -16.54
C GLN A 185 19.16 4.48 -15.80
N THR A 186 17.90 4.21 -16.13
CA THR A 186 17.14 3.03 -15.77
C THR A 186 17.10 2.11 -16.99
N ASN A 187 17.45 0.84 -16.82
CA ASN A 187 17.32 -0.12 -17.92
C ASN A 187 15.85 -0.54 -18.05
N ILE A 188 15.26 -0.36 -19.22
CA ILE A 188 13.95 -0.89 -19.60
C ILE A 188 14.12 -2.18 -20.41
N LYS A 189 13.11 -3.04 -20.36
CA LYS A 189 13.00 -4.23 -21.20
C LYS A 189 11.58 -4.27 -21.74
N VAL A 190 11.40 -4.22 -23.05
CA VAL A 190 10.10 -4.05 -23.70
C VAL A 190 9.86 -5.19 -24.67
N ILE A 191 8.67 -5.78 -24.65
CA ILE A 191 8.20 -6.71 -25.68
C ILE A 191 7.32 -5.92 -26.65
N CYS A 192 7.55 -6.12 -27.94
CA CYS A 192 6.96 -5.30 -28.99
C CYS A 192 6.12 -6.15 -29.97
N PRO A 193 5.16 -5.54 -30.67
CA PRO A 193 4.49 -6.17 -31.80
C PRO A 193 5.49 -6.67 -32.88
N PRO A 194 5.16 -7.72 -33.64
CA PRO A 194 6.01 -8.18 -34.74
C PRO A 194 6.27 -7.07 -35.76
N GLY A 195 7.54 -6.93 -36.18
CA GLY A 195 7.97 -5.89 -37.15
C GLY A 195 8.36 -4.54 -36.54
N THR A 196 8.31 -4.38 -35.22
CA THR A 196 8.80 -3.17 -34.51
C THR A 196 10.32 -3.06 -34.58
N GLU A 197 10.88 -1.87 -34.78
CA GLU A 197 12.33 -1.64 -34.76
C GLU A 197 12.83 -1.30 -33.35
N HIS A 198 14.11 -1.59 -33.05
CA HIS A 198 14.68 -1.32 -31.72
C HIS A 198 14.58 0.15 -31.30
N LYS A 199 14.62 1.10 -32.24
CA LYS A 199 14.54 2.53 -31.93
C LYS A 199 13.18 2.96 -31.35
N ASP A 200 12.13 2.17 -31.59
CA ASP A 200 10.76 2.54 -31.25
C ASP A 200 10.50 2.46 -29.74
N ILE A 201 11.29 1.68 -28.99
CA ILE A 201 11.18 1.59 -27.52
C ILE A 201 11.54 2.89 -26.78
N TYR A 202 12.17 3.84 -27.47
CA TYR A 202 12.50 5.15 -26.92
C TYR A 202 11.33 6.14 -27.02
N ASP A 203 10.22 5.74 -27.66
CA ASP A 203 8.94 6.44 -27.59
C ASP A 203 8.16 6.01 -26.34
N PHE A 204 8.59 6.53 -25.20
CA PHE A 204 8.14 6.06 -23.88
C PHE A 204 6.65 6.29 -23.63
N GLU A 205 6.01 7.24 -24.32
CA GLU A 205 4.56 7.48 -24.20
C GLU A 205 3.75 6.28 -24.71
N ASN A 206 4.33 5.47 -25.59
CA ASN A 206 3.73 4.30 -26.22
C ASN A 206 4.21 2.96 -25.62
N VAL A 207 4.95 2.99 -24.49
CA VAL A 207 5.33 1.80 -23.73
C VAL A 207 4.40 1.66 -22.52
N HIS A 208 3.57 0.62 -22.52
CA HIS A 208 2.52 0.43 -21.53
C HIS A 208 2.87 -0.65 -20.49
N SER A 209 2.25 -0.56 -19.31
CA SER A 209 2.42 -1.55 -18.23
C SER A 209 1.43 -2.71 -18.33
N VAL A 210 1.77 -3.82 -17.66
CA VAL A 210 0.93 -5.03 -17.54
C VAL A 210 -0.16 -4.96 -16.47
N ARG A 211 -0.22 -3.85 -15.71
CA ARG A 211 -1.05 -3.70 -14.49
C ARG A 211 -2.54 -3.97 -14.66
N ASP A 212 -3.04 -4.03 -15.88
CA ASP A 212 -4.45 -4.32 -16.16
C ASP A 212 -4.84 -5.74 -15.77
N TYR A 213 -3.89 -6.67 -15.71
CA TYR A 213 -4.15 -8.07 -15.39
C TYR A 213 -3.27 -8.57 -14.25
N ILE A 214 -3.84 -9.44 -13.43
CA ILE A 214 -3.15 -10.09 -12.33
C ILE A 214 -3.59 -11.54 -12.20
N SER A 215 -2.65 -12.39 -11.80
CA SER A 215 -2.91 -13.75 -11.35
C SER A 215 -2.83 -13.83 -9.82
N TYR A 216 -3.80 -14.51 -9.22
CA TYR A 216 -3.80 -14.85 -7.80
C TYR A 216 -3.42 -16.32 -7.55
N ASP A 217 -3.08 -17.06 -8.60
CA ASP A 217 -2.82 -18.50 -8.60
C ASP A 217 -1.49 -18.86 -9.30
N ASN A 218 -0.51 -17.94 -9.26
CA ASN A 218 0.83 -18.10 -9.85
C ASN A 218 0.84 -18.33 -11.37
N GLY A 219 -0.11 -17.73 -12.08
CA GLY A 219 -0.23 -17.73 -13.53
C GLY A 219 -1.08 -18.86 -14.09
N GLU A 220 -1.89 -19.55 -13.27
CA GLU A 220 -2.85 -20.55 -13.79
C GLU A 220 -4.04 -19.85 -14.47
N SER A 221 -4.50 -18.74 -13.89
CA SER A 221 -5.52 -17.88 -14.45
C SER A 221 -5.20 -16.40 -14.20
N PHE A 222 -5.79 -15.55 -15.05
CA PHE A 222 -5.64 -14.11 -14.97
C PHE A 222 -7.01 -13.44 -15.00
N ARG A 223 -7.15 -12.37 -14.23
CA ARG A 223 -8.32 -11.48 -14.26
C ARG A 223 -7.85 -10.05 -14.39
N LYS A 224 -8.78 -9.14 -14.73
CA LYS A 224 -8.46 -7.72 -14.64
C LYS A 224 -8.15 -7.37 -13.18
N SER A 225 -7.14 -6.54 -12.97
CA SER A 225 -6.77 -6.03 -11.64
C SER A 225 -7.84 -5.09 -11.07
N PHE A 226 -8.60 -4.44 -11.95
CA PHE A 226 -9.72 -3.57 -11.60
C PHE A 226 -10.84 -3.71 -12.63
N GLU A 227 -12.07 -3.85 -12.13
CA GLU A 227 -13.30 -3.72 -12.89
C GLU A 227 -14.04 -2.45 -12.48
N TYR A 228 -14.73 -1.80 -13.41
CA TYR A 228 -15.58 -0.68 -13.05
C TYR A 228 -16.65 -1.15 -12.04
N PRO A 229 -16.84 -0.46 -10.90
CA PRO A 229 -17.70 -0.94 -9.83
C PRO A 229 -19.14 -1.18 -10.28
N ALA A 230 -19.73 -2.29 -9.85
CA ALA A 230 -21.16 -2.51 -9.97
C ALA A 230 -21.94 -1.57 -9.04
N SER A 231 -23.12 -1.14 -9.46
CA SER A 231 -23.94 -0.17 -8.74
C SER A 231 -25.17 -0.79 -8.09
N MET A 232 -25.40 -0.43 -6.83
CA MET A 232 -26.60 -0.76 -6.08
C MET A 232 -27.75 0.19 -6.44
N ASP A 233 -28.99 -0.31 -6.43
CA ASP A 233 -30.21 0.52 -6.46
C ASP A 233 -30.44 1.14 -5.06
N SER A 234 -30.60 2.46 -4.98
CA SER A 234 -30.82 3.16 -3.71
C SER A 234 -32.07 2.73 -2.93
N LYS A 235 -33.02 1.99 -3.51
CA LYS A 235 -34.13 1.38 -2.77
C LYS A 235 -33.69 0.37 -1.72
N ARG A 236 -32.51 -0.25 -1.89
CA ARG A 236 -31.89 -1.17 -0.92
C ARG A 236 -31.18 -0.43 0.22
N LEU A 237 -31.01 0.89 0.08
CA LEU A 237 -30.27 1.75 1.01
C LEU A 237 -31.21 2.52 1.92
N GLN A 238 -30.95 2.45 3.23
CA GLN A 238 -31.53 3.34 4.22
C GLN A 238 -30.45 4.23 4.83
N ILE A 239 -30.76 5.52 4.99
CA ILE A 239 -29.91 6.44 5.76
C ILE A 239 -30.45 6.51 7.19
N ARG A 240 -29.59 6.30 8.18
CA ARG A 240 -29.87 6.57 9.60
C ARG A 240 -29.24 7.91 9.96
N TYR A 241 -30.08 8.93 10.14
CA TYR A 241 -29.66 10.30 10.46
C TYR A 241 -29.34 10.48 11.94
N ALA A 242 -28.77 11.63 12.31
CA ALA A 242 -28.30 11.93 13.66
C ALA A 242 -29.38 11.76 14.73
N ASP A 243 -30.58 12.30 14.48
CA ASP A 243 -31.76 12.22 15.36
C ASP A 243 -32.35 10.80 15.46
N GLN A 244 -31.86 9.87 14.65
CA GLN A 244 -32.24 8.46 14.64
C GLN A 244 -31.14 7.56 15.23
N GLY A 245 -30.11 8.14 15.87
CA GLY A 245 -28.96 7.42 16.41
C GLY A 245 -27.80 7.20 15.43
N GLY A 246 -27.86 7.82 14.24
CA GLY A 246 -26.78 7.73 13.24
C GLY A 246 -25.45 8.34 13.70
N VAL A 247 -25.49 9.28 14.65
CA VAL A 247 -24.29 9.96 15.19
C VAL A 247 -23.37 9.03 15.97
N ASP A 248 -23.92 8.00 16.62
CA ASP A 248 -23.13 7.07 17.45
C ASP A 248 -22.33 6.07 16.61
N LYS A 249 -22.67 5.97 15.32
CA LYS A 249 -22.04 5.08 14.34
C LYS A 249 -21.66 5.83 13.05
N ASP A 250 -21.42 7.13 13.12
CA ASP A 250 -21.16 7.97 11.94
C ASP A 250 -20.03 7.39 11.08
N GLY A 251 -20.31 7.14 9.80
CA GLY A 251 -19.39 6.51 8.86
C GLY A 251 -19.51 4.98 8.73
N VAL A 252 -20.30 4.31 9.56
CA VAL A 252 -20.54 2.86 9.46
C VAL A 252 -21.61 2.53 8.42
N ILE A 253 -21.30 1.52 7.62
CA ILE A 253 -22.20 0.86 6.68
C ILE A 253 -22.58 -0.50 7.30
N GLU A 254 -23.85 -0.67 7.65
CA GLU A 254 -24.39 -1.95 8.11
C GLU A 254 -24.92 -2.74 6.91
N LEU A 255 -24.43 -3.98 6.75
CA LEU A 255 -24.76 -4.86 5.64
C LEU A 255 -25.62 -6.04 6.11
N ARG A 256 -26.67 -6.36 5.34
CA ARG A 256 -27.47 -7.55 5.59
C ARG A 256 -26.66 -8.81 5.33
N ARG A 257 -26.63 -9.72 6.31
CA ARG A 257 -25.92 -10.99 6.20
C ARG A 257 -26.58 -11.93 5.17
N GLY A 258 -25.77 -12.71 4.46
CA GLY A 258 -26.24 -13.71 3.48
C GLY A 258 -26.57 -13.16 2.09
N VAL A 259 -26.52 -11.83 1.91
CA VAL A 259 -26.70 -11.20 0.60
C VAL A 259 -25.40 -11.28 -0.20
N LYS A 260 -25.40 -12.10 -1.26
CA LYS A 260 -24.18 -12.50 -1.99
C LYS A 260 -23.38 -11.33 -2.55
N ASP A 261 -24.06 -10.34 -3.13
CA ASP A 261 -23.43 -9.18 -3.77
C ASP A 261 -22.93 -8.12 -2.77
N LEU A 262 -23.21 -8.29 -1.47
CA LEU A 262 -22.73 -7.45 -0.37
C LEU A 262 -21.81 -8.22 0.59
N SER A 263 -21.36 -9.42 0.19
CA SER A 263 -20.47 -10.22 1.03
C SER A 263 -19.10 -9.56 1.22
N LEU A 264 -18.63 -9.51 2.46
CA LEU A 264 -17.26 -9.17 2.83
C LEU A 264 -16.32 -10.38 2.73
N GLY A 265 -16.81 -11.56 2.34
CA GLY A 265 -16.04 -12.80 2.36
C GLY A 265 -15.84 -13.28 3.80
N ASP A 266 -14.58 -13.59 4.14
CA ASP A 266 -14.22 -14.06 5.49
C ASP A 266 -14.04 -12.91 6.51
N SER A 267 -14.06 -11.65 6.06
CA SER A 267 -13.91 -10.49 6.93
C SER A 267 -15.22 -10.17 7.66
N HIS A 268 -15.12 -9.83 8.95
CA HIS A 268 -16.25 -9.30 9.73
C HIS A 268 -16.47 -7.80 9.46
N TYR A 269 -15.40 -7.11 9.09
CA TYR A 269 -15.39 -5.69 8.83
C TYR A 269 -14.40 -5.33 7.69
N ALA A 270 -14.74 -4.34 6.88
CA ALA A 270 -13.86 -3.81 5.83
C ALA A 270 -14.13 -2.33 5.52
N GLN A 271 -13.10 -1.53 5.24
CA GLN A 271 -13.30 -0.16 4.77
C GLN A 271 -13.65 -0.23 3.28
N VAL A 272 -14.87 0.16 2.92
CA VAL A 272 -15.41 -0.11 1.58
C VAL A 272 -15.83 1.15 0.84
N ARG A 273 -16.01 0.97 -0.47
CA ARG A 273 -16.73 1.85 -1.38
C ARG A 273 -17.83 1.04 -2.06
N ILE A 274 -19.06 1.56 -2.05
CA ILE A 274 -20.23 0.91 -2.70
C ILE A 274 -20.88 1.94 -3.62
N MET A 275 -20.91 1.67 -4.92
CA MET A 275 -21.54 2.56 -5.89
C MET A 275 -23.07 2.48 -5.78
N VAL A 276 -23.73 3.63 -5.94
CA VAL A 276 -25.18 3.80 -5.80
C VAL A 276 -25.71 4.62 -6.98
N ASP A 277 -26.74 4.07 -7.65
CA ASP A 277 -27.41 4.66 -8.81
C ASP A 277 -26.46 5.21 -9.91
N GLY A 278 -25.27 4.62 -10.06
CA GLY A 278 -24.26 4.98 -11.06
C GLY A 278 -23.67 6.39 -10.95
N THR A 279 -24.03 7.17 -9.92
CA THR A 279 -23.65 8.59 -9.82
C THR A 279 -22.98 8.95 -8.50
N HIS A 280 -23.25 8.17 -7.47
CA HIS A 280 -22.73 8.40 -6.13
C HIS A 280 -22.20 7.10 -5.53
N TYR A 281 -21.56 7.19 -4.37
CA TYR A 281 -21.07 6.05 -3.63
C TYR A 281 -21.08 6.28 -2.12
N LEU A 282 -21.17 5.18 -1.38
CA LEU A 282 -20.96 5.12 0.06
C LEU A 282 -19.45 5.02 0.35
N LYS A 283 -18.95 5.88 1.24
CA LYS A 283 -17.63 5.74 1.87
C LYS A 283 -17.88 5.40 3.33
N GLY A 284 -17.34 4.28 3.80
CA GLY A 284 -17.50 3.94 5.19
C GLY A 284 -16.87 2.61 5.58
N MET A 285 -17.08 2.29 6.85
CA MET A 285 -16.64 1.07 7.48
C MET A 285 -17.79 0.07 7.47
N ALA A 286 -17.68 -0.98 6.67
CA ALA A 286 -18.72 -2.00 6.56
C ALA A 286 -18.62 -3.02 7.68
N VAL A 287 -19.76 -3.34 8.28
CA VAL A 287 -19.95 -4.44 9.25
C VAL A 287 -21.27 -5.14 8.95
N TYR A 288 -21.40 -6.41 9.33
CA TYR A 288 -22.68 -7.11 9.20
C TYR A 288 -23.67 -6.72 10.31
N SER A 289 -24.95 -6.65 9.97
CA SER A 289 -26.05 -6.41 10.90
C SER A 289 -27.20 -7.37 10.63
N ASP A 290 -27.72 -8.01 11.69
CA ASP A 290 -28.82 -8.96 11.60
C ASP A 290 -30.19 -8.29 11.83
N ASN A 291 -30.20 -7.07 12.38
CA ASN A 291 -31.40 -6.30 12.70
C ASN A 291 -31.65 -5.21 11.66
N MET A 292 -32.23 -5.57 10.51
CA MET A 292 -32.46 -4.65 9.39
C MET A 292 -33.89 -4.76 8.83
N PRO A 293 -34.58 -3.64 8.53
CA PRO A 293 -35.95 -3.65 7.99
C PRO A 293 -36.07 -4.41 6.68
N ASP A 294 -37.22 -5.03 6.43
CA ASP A 294 -37.47 -5.77 5.18
C ASP A 294 -37.29 -4.87 3.95
N GLY A 295 -36.62 -5.40 2.92
CA GLY A 295 -36.29 -4.68 1.69
C GLY A 295 -35.06 -3.76 1.78
N VAL A 296 -34.49 -3.55 2.97
CA VAL A 296 -33.24 -2.79 3.16
C VAL A 296 -32.08 -3.77 3.30
N ASP A 297 -31.06 -3.65 2.46
CA ASP A 297 -29.84 -4.47 2.55
C ASP A 297 -28.64 -3.70 3.06
N VAL A 298 -28.70 -2.36 3.03
CA VAL A 298 -27.63 -1.48 3.48
C VAL A 298 -28.20 -0.35 4.32
N ILE A 299 -27.69 -0.16 5.54
CA ILE A 299 -27.95 1.04 6.34
C ILE A 299 -26.67 1.86 6.44
N PHE A 300 -26.72 3.13 6.06
CA PHE A 300 -25.60 4.06 6.26
C PHE A 300 -25.89 5.02 7.40
N ASN A 301 -25.00 5.04 8.39
CA ASN A 301 -25.11 5.87 9.59
C ASN A 301 -24.41 7.21 9.38
N THR A 302 -25.11 8.32 9.68
CA THR A 302 -24.55 9.67 9.51
C THR A 302 -24.90 10.62 10.66
N ASN A 303 -23.96 11.53 10.97
CA ASN A 303 -24.16 12.68 11.86
C ASN A 303 -24.98 13.83 11.25
N LYS A 304 -25.48 13.68 10.02
CA LYS A 304 -26.34 14.69 9.37
C LYS A 304 -27.75 14.64 9.94
N LYS A 305 -28.40 15.80 10.01
CA LYS A 305 -29.81 15.93 10.43
C LYS A 305 -30.77 15.26 9.44
N SER A 306 -31.88 14.73 9.96
CA SER A 306 -33.00 14.26 9.13
C SER A 306 -33.47 15.32 8.13
N GLY A 307 -33.92 14.85 6.96
CA GLY A 307 -34.32 15.69 5.83
C GLY A 307 -33.16 16.11 4.92
N THR A 308 -31.90 15.81 5.26
CA THR A 308 -30.78 16.04 4.35
C THR A 308 -30.88 15.08 3.15
N PRO A 309 -30.94 15.57 1.89
CA PRO A 309 -31.09 14.71 0.72
C PRO A 309 -30.01 13.61 0.64
N THR A 310 -30.40 12.40 0.25
CA THR A 310 -29.48 11.23 0.18
C THR A 310 -28.22 11.53 -0.64
N LYS A 311 -28.35 12.20 -1.79
CA LYS A 311 -27.22 12.62 -2.64
C LYS A 311 -26.18 13.48 -1.91
N ASP A 312 -26.60 14.26 -0.92
CA ASP A 312 -25.72 15.11 -0.14
C ASP A 312 -25.04 14.30 0.98
N VAL A 313 -25.64 13.19 1.41
CA VAL A 313 -25.04 12.22 2.35
C VAL A 313 -23.96 11.39 1.67
N LEU A 314 -24.23 10.92 0.44
CA LEU A 314 -23.31 10.14 -0.38
C LEU A 314 -22.17 10.99 -0.97
N LYS A 315 -21.16 10.32 -1.54
CA LYS A 315 -20.07 10.98 -2.28
C LYS A 315 -20.34 10.89 -3.77
N LYS A 316 -20.13 11.98 -4.50
CA LYS A 316 -20.20 11.98 -5.96
C LYS A 316 -18.98 11.26 -6.55
N ILE A 317 -19.18 10.45 -7.58
CA ILE A 317 -18.07 9.82 -8.31
C ILE A 317 -17.23 10.87 -9.04
N LYS A 318 -15.97 10.53 -9.31
CA LYS A 318 -15.10 11.28 -10.21
C LYS A 318 -15.34 10.85 -11.65
N ASP A 319 -15.08 11.75 -12.59
CA ASP A 319 -15.00 11.45 -14.01
C ASP A 319 -13.63 10.82 -14.32
N ASP A 320 -13.43 9.63 -13.76
CA ASP A 320 -12.22 8.83 -13.87
C ASP A 320 -12.67 7.36 -13.91
N PRO A 321 -12.58 6.68 -15.07
CA PRO A 321 -13.08 5.31 -15.21
C PRO A 321 -12.28 4.30 -14.40
N ASP A 322 -10.99 4.55 -14.16
CA ASP A 322 -10.11 3.63 -13.43
C ASP A 322 -10.06 3.96 -11.93
N ASN A 323 -10.56 5.13 -11.54
CA ASN A 323 -10.66 5.55 -10.15
C ASN A 323 -11.92 6.38 -9.85
N PRO A 324 -13.13 5.82 -10.05
CA PRO A 324 -14.38 6.56 -9.89
C PRO A 324 -14.62 7.01 -8.45
N PHE A 325 -14.02 6.34 -7.47
CA PHE A 325 -14.09 6.71 -6.05
C PHE A 325 -13.06 7.76 -5.64
N GLY A 326 -12.09 8.09 -6.49
CA GLY A 326 -10.97 8.96 -6.15
C GLY A 326 -10.07 8.41 -5.04
N SER A 327 -10.04 7.09 -4.87
CA SER A 327 -9.30 6.35 -3.86
C SER A 327 -8.96 4.97 -4.42
N LEU A 328 -7.69 4.58 -4.37
CA LEU A 328 -7.23 3.27 -4.83
C LEU A 328 -7.97 2.14 -4.10
N ILE A 329 -8.52 1.18 -4.83
CA ILE A 329 -9.07 -0.05 -4.27
C ILE A 329 -7.92 -1.04 -4.08
N LYS A 330 -8.02 -1.90 -3.06
CA LYS A 330 -7.00 -2.92 -2.79
C LYS A 330 -6.90 -3.85 -4.00
N GLU A 331 -5.68 -4.09 -4.48
CA GLU A 331 -5.46 -4.95 -5.64
C GLU A 331 -5.86 -6.41 -5.33
N HIS A 332 -5.35 -6.98 -4.24
CA HIS A 332 -5.73 -8.32 -3.80
C HIS A 332 -6.95 -8.26 -2.87
N GLY A 333 -8.06 -8.90 -3.25
CA GLY A 333 -9.26 -9.00 -2.41
C GLY A 333 -10.09 -7.71 -2.29
N GLY A 334 -9.70 -6.63 -2.98
CA GLY A 334 -10.48 -5.39 -3.01
C GLY A 334 -11.79 -5.52 -3.79
N GLN A 335 -11.77 -6.26 -4.90
CA GLN A 335 -12.96 -6.66 -5.63
C GLN A 335 -13.12 -8.17 -5.57
N SER A 336 -14.38 -8.63 -5.58
CA SER A 336 -14.71 -10.04 -5.52
C SER A 336 -15.87 -10.36 -6.45
N TYR A 337 -16.00 -11.64 -6.79
CA TYR A 337 -17.04 -12.15 -7.65
C TYR A 337 -17.83 -13.21 -6.90
N TYR A 338 -19.10 -13.36 -7.25
CA TYR A 338 -19.95 -14.42 -6.72
C TYR A 338 -20.64 -15.18 -7.86
N ASP A 339 -20.92 -16.46 -7.62
CA ASP A 339 -21.62 -17.32 -8.57
C ASP A 339 -23.02 -16.75 -8.85
N ASP A 340 -23.24 -16.39 -10.11
CA ASP A 340 -24.48 -15.86 -10.64
C ASP A 340 -24.70 -16.42 -12.06
N PRO A 341 -25.67 -17.31 -12.28
CA PRO A 341 -25.97 -17.86 -13.60
C PRO A 341 -26.25 -16.81 -14.69
N LYS A 342 -26.68 -15.60 -14.31
CA LYS A 342 -26.94 -14.48 -15.22
C LYS A 342 -25.78 -13.47 -15.27
N GLY A 343 -24.70 -13.76 -14.58
CA GLY A 343 -23.56 -12.87 -14.45
C GLY A 343 -22.82 -12.65 -15.77
N LYS A 344 -22.27 -11.45 -15.91
CA LYS A 344 -21.48 -11.04 -17.09
C LYS A 344 -20.12 -11.72 -17.12
N TYR A 345 -19.54 -11.98 -15.96
CA TYR A 345 -18.20 -12.52 -15.81
C TYR A 345 -18.21 -14.03 -15.86
N THR A 346 -17.07 -14.62 -16.18
CA THR A 346 -16.89 -16.07 -16.19
C THR A 346 -15.66 -16.37 -15.35
N ASP A 347 -15.80 -17.26 -14.38
CA ASP A 347 -14.69 -17.74 -13.58
C ASP A 347 -13.69 -18.45 -14.50
N PRO A 348 -12.42 -18.02 -14.56
CA PRO A 348 -11.45 -18.58 -15.49
C PRO A 348 -10.99 -19.99 -15.10
N VAL A 349 -11.23 -20.42 -13.85
CA VAL A 349 -10.87 -21.76 -13.36
C VAL A 349 -12.05 -22.72 -13.53
N THR A 350 -13.23 -22.33 -13.05
CA THR A 350 -14.40 -23.23 -13.02
C THR A 350 -15.33 -23.08 -14.22
N GLY A 351 -15.19 -22.03 -15.02
CA GLY A 351 -16.08 -21.72 -16.15
C GLY A 351 -17.48 -21.24 -15.75
N LYS A 352 -17.76 -21.09 -14.44
CA LYS A 352 -19.07 -20.64 -13.95
C LYS A 352 -19.33 -19.17 -14.26
N LYS A 353 -20.59 -18.82 -14.51
CA LYS A 353 -21.01 -17.43 -14.62
C LYS A 353 -20.99 -16.74 -13.26
N GLN A 354 -20.48 -15.51 -13.25
CA GLN A 354 -20.24 -14.71 -12.06
C GLN A 354 -20.67 -13.25 -12.25
N SER A 355 -21.08 -12.64 -11.15
CA SER A 355 -21.33 -11.20 -11.05
C SER A 355 -20.30 -10.55 -10.13
N LEU A 356 -19.98 -9.29 -10.41
CA LEU A 356 -19.09 -8.49 -9.57
C LEU A 356 -19.84 -8.10 -8.29
N SER A 357 -19.18 -8.27 -7.14
CA SER A 357 -19.67 -7.78 -5.85
C SER A 357 -19.81 -6.26 -5.87
N LEU A 358 -20.79 -5.74 -5.12
CA LEU A 358 -20.95 -4.30 -4.90
C LEU A 358 -19.88 -3.75 -3.94
N ILE A 359 -19.19 -4.63 -3.21
CA ILE A 359 -18.15 -4.30 -2.25
C ILE A 359 -16.82 -4.05 -2.96
N ASN A 360 -16.28 -2.84 -2.78
CA ASN A 360 -14.93 -2.48 -3.21
C ASN A 360 -14.11 -2.10 -1.97
N LYS A 361 -13.20 -2.98 -1.52
CA LYS A 361 -12.44 -2.80 -0.28
C LYS A 361 -11.19 -1.94 -0.51
N ARG A 362 -11.01 -0.96 0.38
CA ARG A 362 -9.77 -0.17 0.54
C ARG A 362 -8.79 -0.86 1.49
N ALA A 363 -9.34 -1.48 2.52
CA ALA A 363 -8.66 -2.27 3.53
C ALA A 363 -9.68 -3.23 4.15
N GLU A 364 -9.22 -4.35 4.68
CA GLU A 364 -10.04 -5.37 5.31
C GLU A 364 -9.41 -5.89 6.60
N GLU A 365 -10.20 -6.64 7.38
CA GLU A 365 -9.73 -7.31 8.60
C GLU A 365 -8.36 -7.98 8.40
N GLY A 366 -7.36 -7.55 9.19
CA GLY A 366 -5.98 -8.01 9.12
C GLY A 366 -4.98 -6.97 8.59
N ASP A 367 -5.42 -6.05 7.73
CA ASP A 367 -4.53 -5.10 7.04
C ASP A 367 -3.95 -4.02 7.98
N TRP A 368 -4.73 -3.55 8.95
CA TRP A 368 -4.31 -2.49 9.89
C TRP A 368 -3.29 -3.02 10.89
N GLY A 369 -3.36 -4.31 11.21
CA GLY A 369 -2.45 -4.97 12.13
C GLY A 369 -1.01 -5.11 11.64
N GLU A 370 -0.78 -5.00 10.33
CA GLU A 370 0.53 -5.09 9.67
C GLU A 370 1.30 -3.77 9.66
N TRP A 371 0.64 -2.66 10.03
CA TRP A 371 1.27 -1.35 10.05
C TRP A 371 2.44 -1.29 11.04
N SER A 372 3.43 -0.45 10.74
CA SER A 372 4.65 -0.33 11.54
C SER A 372 4.34 -0.15 13.02
N LYS A 373 5.01 -0.93 13.85
CA LYS A 373 4.92 -0.86 15.31
C LYS A 373 5.93 0.12 15.90
N THR A 374 6.70 0.89 15.12
CA THR A 374 7.64 1.86 15.69
C THR A 374 6.91 2.97 16.44
N LEU A 375 7.49 3.45 17.54
CA LEU A 375 6.83 4.44 18.40
C LEU A 375 7.19 5.87 17.94
N PRO A 376 6.22 6.69 17.48
CA PRO A 376 6.50 8.04 16.99
C PRO A 376 6.94 8.99 18.10
N SER A 377 7.91 9.85 17.79
CA SER A 377 8.36 10.94 18.69
C SER A 377 7.23 11.91 19.06
N GLN A 378 6.24 12.12 18.17
CA GLN A 378 5.06 12.96 18.45
C GLN A 378 4.25 12.48 19.68
N PHE A 379 4.27 11.18 19.98
CA PHE A 379 3.66 10.63 21.18
C PHE A 379 4.66 10.53 22.33
N LEU A 380 5.78 9.84 22.10
CA LEU A 380 6.68 9.45 23.19
C LEU A 380 7.33 10.67 23.85
N SER A 381 7.64 11.74 23.11
CA SER A 381 8.20 12.98 23.68
C SER A 381 7.27 13.68 24.70
N LYS A 382 5.97 13.37 24.68
CA LYS A 382 4.96 13.91 25.61
C LYS A 382 4.74 13.02 26.84
N GLN A 383 5.49 11.92 26.95
CA GLN A 383 5.41 10.96 28.06
C GLN A 383 6.47 11.23 29.12
N SER A 384 6.48 10.43 30.20
CA SER A 384 7.49 10.54 31.25
C SER A 384 8.92 10.32 30.71
N LEU A 385 9.88 11.06 31.25
CA LEU A 385 11.30 10.94 30.87
C LEU A 385 11.83 9.51 31.06
N THR A 386 11.36 8.80 32.08
CA THR A 386 11.69 7.39 32.31
C THR A 386 11.24 6.50 31.15
N LEU A 387 10.03 6.72 30.62
CA LEU A 387 9.53 5.95 29.48
C LEU A 387 10.32 6.28 28.20
N ILE A 388 10.60 7.58 27.98
CA ILE A 388 11.39 8.06 26.84
C ILE A 388 12.76 7.37 26.82
N LYS A 389 13.54 7.51 27.90
CA LYS A 389 14.88 6.92 28.01
C LYS A 389 14.86 5.41 27.82
N LYS A 390 13.85 4.73 28.36
CA LYS A 390 13.72 3.28 28.22
C LYS A 390 13.51 2.85 26.77
N GLN A 391 12.57 3.47 26.04
CA GLN A 391 12.27 3.05 24.67
C GLN A 391 13.36 3.47 23.67
N LEU A 392 13.98 4.63 23.88
CA LEU A 392 15.14 5.03 23.08
C LEU A 392 16.35 4.14 23.36
N GLY A 393 16.59 3.78 24.62
CA GLY A 393 17.66 2.85 24.99
C GLY A 393 17.46 1.45 24.39
N LEU A 394 16.24 0.94 24.33
CA LEU A 394 15.92 -0.32 23.65
C LEU A 394 16.19 -0.22 22.15
N ALA A 395 15.75 0.86 21.49
CA ALA A 395 16.01 1.06 20.06
C ALA A 395 17.52 1.11 19.75
N LYS A 396 18.29 1.80 20.60
CA LYS A 396 19.75 1.85 20.51
C LYS A 396 20.38 0.48 20.71
N ALA A 397 19.91 -0.30 21.68
CA ALA A 397 20.41 -1.66 21.93
C ALA A 397 20.10 -2.62 20.77
N ASP A 398 18.91 -2.53 20.18
CA ASP A 398 18.53 -3.33 19.00
C ASP A 398 19.45 -3.01 17.81
N LYS A 399 19.76 -1.72 17.59
CA LYS A 399 20.70 -1.29 16.55
C LYS A 399 22.13 -1.73 16.83
N GLN A 400 22.56 -1.73 18.09
CA GLN A 400 23.87 -2.26 18.46
C GLN A 400 23.95 -3.77 18.18
N ALA A 401 22.91 -4.54 18.50
CA ALA A 401 22.88 -5.97 18.22
C ALA A 401 22.92 -6.27 16.70
N GLU A 402 22.19 -5.51 15.89
CA GLU A 402 22.24 -5.60 14.42
C GLU A 402 23.65 -5.31 13.90
N TYR A 403 24.30 -4.26 14.41
CA TYR A 403 25.68 -3.92 14.06
C TYR A 403 26.67 -5.04 14.42
N ASP A 404 26.56 -5.59 15.63
CA ASP A 404 27.43 -6.66 16.11
C ASP A 404 27.26 -7.95 15.27
N GLU A 405 26.02 -8.27 14.88
CA GLU A 405 25.71 -9.39 13.99
C GLU A 405 26.35 -9.19 12.61
N ILE A 406 26.17 -8.02 11.99
CA ILE A 406 26.80 -7.71 10.70
C ILE A 406 28.33 -7.77 10.83
N CYS A 407 28.88 -7.28 11.95
CA CYS A 407 30.30 -7.33 12.24
C CYS A 407 30.85 -8.76 12.39
N SER A 408 30.03 -9.71 12.82
CA SER A 408 30.42 -11.13 12.92
C SER A 408 30.55 -11.84 11.57
N LEU A 409 30.00 -11.28 10.48
CA LEU A 409 30.04 -11.88 9.15
C LEU A 409 31.46 -11.97 8.60
N THR A 410 31.79 -13.12 8.00
CA THR A 410 33.13 -13.41 7.45
C THR A 410 33.28 -13.00 5.99
N ASN A 411 32.19 -12.94 5.21
CA ASN A 411 32.24 -12.54 3.80
C ASN A 411 32.38 -11.00 3.69
N PRO A 412 33.51 -10.48 3.18
CA PRO A 412 33.79 -9.04 3.19
C PRO A 412 32.85 -8.24 2.28
N THR A 413 32.39 -8.81 1.16
CA THR A 413 31.50 -8.12 0.22
C THR A 413 30.10 -7.96 0.81
N VAL A 414 29.56 -9.03 1.40
CA VAL A 414 28.24 -9.01 2.06
C VAL A 414 28.29 -8.09 3.27
N LYS A 415 29.32 -8.22 4.11
CA LYS A 415 29.52 -7.36 5.28
C LYS A 415 29.60 -5.88 4.90
N LYS A 416 30.37 -5.51 3.87
CA LYS A 416 30.47 -4.12 3.41
C LYS A 416 29.12 -3.58 2.92
N ALA A 417 28.35 -4.38 2.19
CA ALA A 417 27.02 -3.97 1.71
C ALA A 417 26.03 -3.76 2.87
N LEU A 418 26.00 -4.68 3.84
CA LEU A 418 25.12 -4.60 5.01
C LEU A 418 25.51 -3.46 5.96
N LEU A 419 26.81 -3.23 6.22
CA LEU A 419 27.26 -2.10 7.03
C LEU A 419 26.88 -0.75 6.41
N LYS A 420 26.93 -0.66 5.07
CA LYS A 420 26.46 0.55 4.38
C LYS A 420 24.95 0.74 4.54
N SER A 421 24.16 -0.31 4.33
CA SER A 421 22.70 -0.26 4.55
C SER A 421 22.37 0.12 5.99
N PHE A 422 23.07 -0.47 6.96
CA PHE A 422 22.92 -0.18 8.38
C PHE A 422 23.20 1.30 8.70
N ALA A 423 24.26 1.88 8.13
CA ALA A 423 24.57 3.29 8.32
C ALA A 423 23.48 4.20 7.72
N ASP A 424 23.06 3.91 6.48
CA ASP A 424 21.96 4.65 5.81
C ASP A 424 20.65 4.57 6.63
N ASP A 425 20.36 3.41 7.23
CA ASP A 425 19.20 3.19 8.09
C ASP A 425 19.30 3.94 9.43
N CYS A 426 20.50 4.03 10.03
CA CYS A 426 20.75 4.81 11.24
C CYS A 426 20.55 6.32 11.00
N ASP A 427 21.09 6.85 9.89
CA ASP A 427 20.89 8.25 9.49
C ASP A 427 19.39 8.58 9.30
N ALA A 428 18.65 7.67 8.64
CA ALA A 428 17.21 7.82 8.48
C ALA A 428 16.48 7.77 9.83
N ALA A 429 16.86 6.85 10.73
CA ALA A 429 16.27 6.73 12.05
C ALA A 429 16.49 7.98 12.91
N ALA A 430 17.67 8.62 12.82
CA ALA A 430 17.98 9.88 13.50
C ALA A 430 17.06 11.03 13.02
N VAL A 431 16.76 11.11 11.72
CA VAL A 431 15.79 12.10 11.19
C VAL A 431 14.37 11.84 11.70
N HIS A 432 13.97 10.57 11.78
CA HIS A 432 12.61 10.20 12.18
C HIS A 432 12.38 10.22 13.70
N LEU A 433 13.44 10.06 14.50
CA LEU A 433 13.42 9.99 15.97
C LEU A 433 12.41 8.95 16.49
N GLN A 434 12.29 7.83 15.79
CA GLN A 434 11.42 6.73 16.21
C GLN A 434 12.08 5.92 17.32
N ALA A 435 11.26 5.47 18.28
CA ALA A 435 11.72 4.63 19.38
C ALA A 435 11.21 3.19 19.25
N ALA A 436 11.74 2.30 20.08
CA ALA A 436 11.32 0.91 20.14
C ALA A 436 9.84 0.78 20.50
N ALA A 437 9.22 -0.27 19.98
CA ALA A 437 7.82 -0.55 20.22
C ALA A 437 7.57 -0.93 21.69
N LEU A 438 6.44 -0.49 22.25
CA LEU A 438 6.00 -0.99 23.55
C LEU A 438 5.47 -2.42 23.43
N PRO A 439 5.58 -3.25 24.49
CA PRO A 439 5.10 -4.62 24.47
C PRO A 439 3.63 -4.72 24.06
N ARG A 440 3.36 -5.58 23.07
CA ARG A 440 2.02 -5.85 22.53
C ARG A 440 1.30 -4.63 21.94
N GLN A 441 2.00 -3.53 21.65
CA GLN A 441 1.37 -2.42 20.95
C GLN A 441 1.05 -2.81 19.50
N LYS A 442 -0.14 -2.43 19.02
CA LYS A 442 -0.59 -2.72 17.66
C LYS A 442 -1.62 -1.69 17.22
N TYR A 443 -1.61 -1.34 15.93
CA TYR A 443 -2.70 -0.60 15.32
C TYR A 443 -3.97 -1.46 15.30
N GLN A 444 -5.11 -0.81 15.52
CA GLN A 444 -6.45 -1.38 15.44
C GLN A 444 -7.38 -0.35 14.79
N VAL A 445 -8.27 -0.80 13.90
CA VAL A 445 -9.37 0.04 13.39
C VAL A 445 -10.42 0.22 14.50
N ILE A 446 -11.00 1.41 14.61
CA ILE A 446 -12.06 1.67 15.59
C ILE A 446 -13.43 1.30 15.01
N LEU A 447 -14.23 0.58 15.79
CA LEU A 447 -15.60 0.22 15.46
C LEU A 447 -16.55 0.67 16.58
N PRO A 448 -17.76 1.13 16.25
CA PRO A 448 -18.66 1.70 17.25
C PRO A 448 -19.38 0.63 18.04
N LEU A 449 -19.41 0.81 19.36
CA LEU A 449 -20.25 0.06 20.29
C LEU A 449 -21.11 1.06 21.05
N THR A 450 -22.43 0.90 20.94
CA THR A 450 -23.43 1.82 21.49
C THR A 450 -23.78 1.51 22.94
N THR A 451 -23.54 0.28 23.38
CA THR A 451 -23.89 -0.19 24.73
C THR A 451 -22.71 -0.24 25.69
N ILE A 452 -21.49 0.00 25.20
CA ILE A 452 -20.28 -0.04 26.03
C ILE A 452 -20.14 1.20 26.91
N LYS A 453 -19.65 1.01 28.13
CA LYS A 453 -19.41 2.11 29.08
C LYS A 453 -18.23 2.98 28.65
N ASP A 454 -18.28 4.25 29.04
CA ASP A 454 -17.24 5.25 28.75
C ASP A 454 -15.83 4.88 29.20
N ASN A 455 -15.70 4.05 30.25
CA ASN A 455 -14.42 3.61 30.79
C ASN A 455 -14.02 2.20 30.34
N GLU A 456 -14.74 1.61 29.40
CA GLU A 456 -14.53 0.25 28.90
C GLU A 456 -14.27 0.24 27.38
N VAL A 457 -13.65 -0.85 26.92
CA VAL A 457 -13.37 -1.11 25.52
C VAL A 457 -13.50 -2.60 25.22
N TYR A 458 -14.04 -2.96 24.06
CA TYR A 458 -14.02 -4.36 23.60
C TYR A 458 -12.79 -4.56 22.72
N ALA A 459 -11.82 -5.34 23.22
CA ALA A 459 -10.51 -5.47 22.59
C ALA A 459 -9.99 -6.90 22.77
N PRO A 460 -10.51 -7.88 22.02
CA PRO A 460 -10.22 -9.32 22.22
C PRO A 460 -8.77 -9.73 21.92
N ASN A 461 -8.01 -8.89 21.19
CA ASN A 461 -6.55 -9.00 21.08
C ASN A 461 -5.80 -8.70 22.41
N TYR A 462 -6.54 -8.24 23.41
CA TYR A 462 -6.06 -7.87 24.73
C TYR A 462 -6.76 -8.68 25.82
N LYS A 463 -6.08 -8.85 26.96
CA LYS A 463 -6.56 -9.66 28.08
C LYS A 463 -7.72 -8.96 28.77
N ASP A 464 -8.81 -9.69 28.98
CA ASP A 464 -9.97 -9.18 29.73
C ASP A 464 -9.55 -8.62 31.10
N GLY A 465 -10.06 -7.43 31.42
CA GLY A 465 -9.75 -6.70 32.64
C GLY A 465 -8.43 -5.94 32.66
N GLU A 466 -7.55 -6.07 31.66
CA GLU A 466 -6.37 -5.20 31.54
C GLU A 466 -6.76 -3.79 31.07
N THR A 467 -5.89 -2.80 31.26
CA THR A 467 -6.13 -1.43 30.80
C THR A 467 -5.26 -1.13 29.58
N VAL A 468 -5.82 -0.40 28.62
CA VAL A 468 -5.16 0.00 27.38
C VAL A 468 -5.29 1.51 27.18
N ALA A 469 -4.24 2.13 26.64
CA ALA A 469 -4.29 3.48 26.11
C ALA A 469 -4.58 3.43 24.61
N LEU A 470 -5.43 4.34 24.13
CA LEU A 470 -5.69 4.51 22.69
C LEU A 470 -5.04 5.81 22.21
N ILE A 471 -4.27 5.74 21.14
CA ILE A 471 -3.58 6.88 20.56
C ILE A 471 -3.93 6.95 19.08
N ARG A 472 -4.63 8.02 18.68
CA ARG A 472 -4.81 8.37 17.27
C ARG A 472 -3.71 9.34 16.84
N TYR A 473 -3.22 9.17 15.62
CA TYR A 473 -2.26 10.08 15.02
C TYR A 473 -2.95 10.88 13.89
N PRO A 474 -2.61 12.17 13.70
CA PRO A 474 -1.68 12.97 14.51
C PRO A 474 -2.19 13.22 15.93
N HIS A 475 -1.28 13.23 16.90
CA HIS A 475 -1.59 13.31 18.33
C HIS A 475 -1.28 14.70 18.90
N GLY A 476 -2.32 15.40 19.36
CA GLY A 476 -2.27 16.73 19.98
C GLY A 476 -1.63 16.73 21.36
N GLY A 477 -1.96 15.76 22.22
CA GLY A 477 -1.32 15.65 23.53
C GLY A 477 -2.01 14.67 24.47
N THR A 478 -1.48 14.53 25.68
CA THR A 478 -1.92 13.50 26.65
C THR A 478 -3.39 13.62 27.04
N PHE A 479 -4.04 14.76 26.79
CA PHE A 479 -5.45 15.00 27.02
C PHE A 479 -6.37 14.22 26.05
N GLU A 480 -5.87 13.83 24.89
CA GLU A 480 -6.60 13.06 23.85
C GLU A 480 -6.50 11.54 24.06
N ILE A 481 -5.70 11.07 25.02
CA ILE A 481 -5.45 9.64 25.23
C ILE A 481 -6.46 9.08 26.23
N PRO A 482 -7.53 8.38 25.83
CA PRO A 482 -8.31 7.58 26.76
C PRO A 482 -7.51 6.38 27.26
N ILE A 483 -7.65 6.09 28.55
CA ILE A 483 -7.20 4.84 29.17
C ILE A 483 -8.44 4.08 29.59
N LEU A 484 -8.68 2.93 28.97
CA LEU A 484 -9.92 2.18 29.07
C LEU A 484 -9.64 0.76 29.57
N LYS A 485 -10.59 0.18 30.29
CA LYS A 485 -10.53 -1.20 30.76
C LYS A 485 -11.09 -2.14 29.69
N VAL A 486 -10.34 -3.18 29.35
CA VAL A 486 -10.77 -4.20 28.40
C VAL A 486 -11.91 -5.03 29.01
N ASN A 487 -13.03 -5.10 28.30
CA ASN A 487 -14.19 -5.91 28.60
C ASN A 487 -14.57 -6.76 27.37
N ASN A 488 -14.08 -7.99 27.32
CA ASN A 488 -14.30 -8.91 26.19
C ASN A 488 -15.58 -9.76 26.36
N LYS A 489 -16.42 -9.43 27.36
CA LYS A 489 -17.68 -10.15 27.64
C LYS A 489 -18.89 -9.52 26.96
N LEU A 490 -18.73 -8.35 26.34
CA LEU A 490 -19.82 -7.61 25.71
C LEU A 490 -20.35 -8.33 24.46
N ALA A 491 -21.66 -8.61 24.43
CA ALA A 491 -22.32 -9.30 23.32
C ALA A 491 -22.30 -8.47 22.03
N GLU A 492 -22.52 -7.15 22.11
CA GLU A 492 -22.45 -6.24 20.97
C GLU A 492 -21.06 -6.30 20.30
N GLY A 493 -19.99 -6.31 21.10
CA GLY A 493 -18.62 -6.42 20.61
C GLY A 493 -18.40 -7.69 19.77
N LYS A 494 -18.88 -8.84 20.24
CA LYS A 494 -18.80 -10.11 19.51
C LYS A 494 -19.62 -10.09 18.22
N SER A 495 -20.78 -9.44 18.23
CA SER A 495 -21.66 -9.35 17.06
C SER A 495 -21.06 -8.48 15.95
N VAL A 496 -20.42 -7.36 16.32
CA VAL A 496 -19.90 -6.37 15.37
C VAL A 496 -18.49 -6.72 14.91
N LEU A 497 -17.61 -7.14 15.82
CA LEU A 497 -16.19 -7.40 15.52
C LEU A 497 -15.88 -8.89 15.32
N GLY A 498 -16.77 -9.79 15.75
CA GLY A 498 -16.45 -11.21 15.88
C GLY A 498 -15.77 -11.57 17.21
N ASN A 499 -15.49 -12.86 17.39
CA ASN A 499 -14.88 -13.38 18.61
C ASN A 499 -13.36 -13.17 18.66
N THR A 500 -12.70 -13.15 17.52
CA THR A 500 -11.24 -13.07 17.37
C THR A 500 -10.85 -12.13 16.23
N PRO A 501 -11.27 -10.83 16.26
CA PRO A 501 -10.90 -9.88 15.23
C PRO A 501 -9.38 -9.74 15.12
N ALA A 502 -8.86 -9.72 13.90
CA ALA A 502 -7.42 -9.66 13.68
C ALA A 502 -6.79 -8.33 14.17
N ASP A 503 -7.54 -7.22 14.03
CA ASP A 503 -7.03 -5.86 14.19
C ASP A 503 -8.12 -4.78 14.36
N ALA A 504 -9.19 -5.06 15.10
CA ALA A 504 -10.19 -4.06 15.48
C ALA A 504 -10.40 -3.92 16.99
N ILE A 505 -10.85 -2.72 17.37
CA ILE A 505 -11.21 -2.34 18.73
C ILE A 505 -12.56 -1.63 18.78
N GLY A 506 -13.42 -2.05 19.69
CA GLY A 506 -14.78 -1.51 19.84
C GLY A 506 -14.86 -0.45 20.93
N ILE A 507 -15.22 0.79 20.58
CA ILE A 507 -15.34 1.94 21.49
C ILE A 507 -16.67 2.67 21.30
N ASN A 508 -17.07 3.49 22.27
CA ASN A 508 -18.21 4.39 22.12
C ASN A 508 -17.82 5.75 21.51
N LYS A 509 -18.84 6.49 21.07
CA LYS A 509 -18.71 7.81 20.44
C LYS A 509 -17.95 8.82 21.30
N LYS A 510 -18.17 8.83 22.62
CA LYS A 510 -17.48 9.74 23.54
C LYS A 510 -15.95 9.54 23.56
N ASN A 511 -15.49 8.29 23.49
CA ASN A 511 -14.06 7.99 23.40
C ASN A 511 -13.50 8.31 22.01
N ALA A 512 -14.28 8.11 20.94
CA ALA A 512 -13.91 8.54 19.60
C ALA A 512 -13.75 10.08 19.52
N ASP A 513 -14.65 10.84 20.15
CA ASP A 513 -14.57 12.30 20.24
C ASP A 513 -13.32 12.78 20.94
N ARG A 514 -12.91 12.10 22.02
CA ARG A 514 -11.66 12.41 22.73
C ARG A 514 -10.42 12.16 21.87
N LEU A 515 -10.48 11.23 20.93
CA LEU A 515 -9.41 10.91 19.98
C LEU A 515 -9.38 11.91 18.80
N SER A 516 -9.43 13.20 19.11
CA SER A 516 -9.46 14.28 18.12
C SER A 516 -10.63 14.18 17.14
N GLY A 517 -11.83 13.85 17.66
CA GLY A 517 -13.05 13.73 16.84
C GLY A 517 -12.98 12.60 15.82
N ALA A 518 -12.45 11.44 16.21
CA ALA A 518 -12.37 10.28 15.32
C ALA A 518 -13.78 9.84 14.87
N ASP A 519 -13.89 9.41 13.62
CA ASP A 519 -15.11 8.84 13.05
C ASP A 519 -15.00 7.32 12.92
N PHE A 520 -16.09 6.65 12.58
CA PHE A 520 -16.09 5.20 12.36
C PHE A 520 -16.06 4.87 10.87
N ASP A 521 -15.36 5.66 10.04
CA ASP A 521 -15.25 5.45 8.59
C ASP A 521 -13.96 4.71 8.15
N GLY A 522 -13.18 4.26 9.14
CA GLY A 522 -11.92 3.54 9.00
C GLY A 522 -10.74 4.21 9.72
N ASP A 523 -11.01 5.17 10.62
CA ASP A 523 -10.00 5.68 11.55
C ASP A 523 -9.38 4.55 12.40
N THR A 524 -8.13 4.74 12.80
CA THR A 524 -7.37 3.74 13.54
C THR A 524 -6.68 4.35 14.75
N VAL A 525 -6.37 3.49 15.72
CA VAL A 525 -5.62 3.85 16.92
C VAL A 525 -4.48 2.86 17.14
N MET A 526 -3.34 3.36 17.61
CA MET A 526 -2.34 2.53 18.27
C MET A 526 -2.85 2.19 19.66
N VAL A 527 -2.99 0.89 19.96
CA VAL A 527 -3.47 0.40 21.26
C VAL A 527 -2.28 -0.11 22.07
N ILE A 528 -2.14 0.38 23.31
CA ILE A 528 -1.00 0.09 24.18
C ILE A 528 -1.47 -0.42 25.54
N PRO A 529 -1.16 -1.67 25.92
CA PRO A 529 -1.42 -2.17 27.28
C PRO A 529 -0.59 -1.41 28.32
N CYS A 530 -1.26 -0.71 29.23
CA CYS A 530 -0.62 0.21 30.15
C CYS A 530 -1.35 0.31 31.47
N ASN A 531 -0.74 0.95 32.46
CA ASN A 531 -1.36 1.49 33.68
C ASN A 531 -2.09 0.49 34.59
N SER A 532 -2.11 -0.81 34.28
CA SER A 532 -2.56 -1.86 35.19
C SER A 532 -1.50 -2.19 36.23
N THR A 533 -1.88 -2.90 37.30
CA THR A 533 -0.94 -3.42 38.31
C THR A 533 0.08 -4.40 37.73
N LYS A 534 -0.29 -5.08 36.64
CA LYS A 534 0.56 -6.06 35.94
C LYS A 534 1.39 -5.42 34.81
N SER A 535 1.07 -4.19 34.39
CA SER A 535 1.81 -3.50 33.33
C SER A 535 2.95 -2.66 33.89
N LYS A 536 4.16 -2.92 33.37
CA LYS A 536 5.36 -2.10 33.60
C LYS A 536 5.37 -0.84 32.73
N VAL A 537 4.38 -0.66 31.84
CA VAL A 537 4.24 0.51 30.98
C VAL A 537 3.30 1.51 31.66
N LYS A 538 3.79 2.74 31.87
CA LYS A 538 3.00 3.86 32.40
C LYS A 538 2.87 4.93 31.32
N ILE A 539 1.66 5.07 30.79
CA ILE A 539 1.28 6.12 29.83
C ILE A 539 0.63 7.26 30.59
N THR A 540 1.10 8.48 30.31
CA THR A 540 0.52 9.73 30.81
C THR A 540 -0.72 10.05 30.00
N SER A 541 -1.85 10.18 30.70
CA SER A 541 -3.13 10.68 30.18
C SER A 541 -3.61 11.80 31.10
N THR A 542 -4.08 12.90 30.54
CA THR A 542 -4.63 14.04 31.28
C THR A 542 -6.10 14.25 30.91
N SER A 543 -6.83 15.04 31.70
CA SER A 543 -8.24 15.32 31.39
C SER A 543 -8.36 16.07 30.05
N PRO A 544 -9.44 15.88 29.28
CA PRO A 544 -9.74 16.70 28.11
C PRO A 544 -9.63 18.19 28.44
N LEU A 545 -9.15 18.98 27.47
CA LEU A 545 -9.03 20.42 27.66
C LEU A 545 -10.43 21.04 27.70
N LYS A 546 -10.79 21.69 28.81
CA LYS A 546 -12.10 22.34 28.98
C LYS A 546 -12.45 23.30 27.85
N GLY A 547 -11.44 23.98 27.30
CA GLY A 547 -11.63 24.91 26.17
C GLY A 547 -12.02 24.25 24.84
N LEU A 548 -12.11 22.91 24.77
CA LEU A 548 -12.59 22.17 23.60
C LEU A 548 -14.04 21.69 23.75
N GLU A 549 -14.61 21.77 24.96
CA GLU A 549 -15.99 21.32 25.20
C GLU A 549 -16.99 22.17 24.40
N GLY A 550 -17.81 21.50 23.59
CA GLY A 550 -18.85 22.14 22.78
C GLY A 550 -18.33 22.97 21.59
N PHE A 551 -17.04 22.90 21.25
CA PHE A 551 -16.48 23.63 20.12
C PHE A 551 -16.73 22.90 18.78
N ASP A 552 -17.61 23.46 17.95
CA ASP A 552 -17.82 23.02 16.56
C ASP A 552 -17.17 23.99 15.55
N THR A 553 -16.38 23.45 14.62
CA THR A 553 -15.59 24.24 13.68
C THR A 553 -16.45 24.96 12.63
N LYS A 554 -17.59 24.38 12.23
CA LYS A 554 -18.47 24.92 11.20
C LYS A 554 -19.35 26.01 11.77
N ASP A 555 -19.90 25.80 12.96
CA ASP A 555 -20.70 26.80 13.64
C ASP A 555 -19.83 28.01 14.02
N ALA A 556 -18.59 27.77 14.45
CA ALA A 556 -17.68 28.84 14.80
C ALA A 556 -17.12 29.59 13.58
N TYR A 557 -16.72 28.91 12.50
CA TYR A 557 -15.93 29.51 11.41
C TYR A 557 -16.50 29.33 10.00
N GLY A 558 -17.76 28.90 9.88
CA GLY A 558 -18.50 28.86 8.62
C GLY A 558 -18.76 30.24 8.03
N GLY A 559 -18.97 30.27 6.72
CA GLY A 559 -19.27 31.48 5.96
C GLY A 559 -20.30 31.25 4.86
N THR A 560 -20.68 32.33 4.18
CA THR A 560 -21.60 32.33 3.03
C THR A 560 -20.83 32.50 1.74
N VAL A 561 -21.28 31.85 0.66
CA VAL A 561 -20.70 32.00 -0.68
C VAL A 561 -21.55 32.95 -1.54
N LYS A 562 -20.89 33.79 -2.33
CA LYS A 562 -21.50 34.60 -3.40
C LYS A 562 -20.71 34.37 -4.68
N LYS A 563 -21.41 34.25 -5.81
CA LYS A 563 -20.76 34.21 -7.13
C LYS A 563 -20.67 35.61 -7.69
N ASP A 564 -19.52 35.95 -8.26
CA ASP A 564 -19.38 37.17 -9.06
C ASP A 564 -19.97 36.99 -10.48
N ALA A 565 -19.86 38.03 -11.30
CA ALA A 565 -20.37 38.03 -12.68
C ALA A 565 -19.63 37.02 -13.59
N ASP A 566 -18.41 36.65 -13.23
CA ASP A 566 -17.57 35.69 -13.96
C ASP A 566 -17.78 34.24 -13.45
N GLY A 567 -18.66 34.05 -12.47
CA GLY A 567 -19.01 32.75 -11.90
C GLY A 567 -18.04 32.23 -10.84
N VAL A 568 -17.12 33.07 -10.35
CA VAL A 568 -16.13 32.74 -9.31
C VAL A 568 -16.78 32.81 -7.93
N ASP A 569 -16.52 31.80 -7.10
CA ASP A 569 -17.01 31.75 -5.71
C ASP A 569 -16.17 32.65 -4.80
N HIS A 570 -16.82 33.62 -4.16
CA HIS A 570 -16.28 34.47 -3.10
C HIS A 570 -16.92 34.12 -1.76
N TYR A 571 -16.11 33.94 -0.72
CA TYR A 571 -16.54 33.47 0.60
C TYR A 571 -16.52 34.61 1.61
N TYR A 572 -17.60 34.78 2.36
CA TYR A 572 -17.81 35.87 3.30
C TYR A 572 -18.18 35.37 4.69
N ARG A 573 -17.60 35.98 5.73
CA ARG A 573 -18.01 35.79 7.13
C ARG A 573 -18.16 37.17 7.76
N ASN A 574 -19.30 37.42 8.41
CA ASN A 574 -19.63 38.72 9.01
C ASN A 574 -19.43 39.92 8.05
N GLY A 575 -19.80 39.73 6.76
CA GLY A 575 -19.66 40.75 5.72
C GLY A 575 -18.24 40.95 5.16
N LYS A 576 -17.23 40.24 5.67
CA LYS A 576 -15.84 40.33 5.20
C LYS A 576 -15.48 39.13 4.33
N GLU A 577 -14.89 39.40 3.17
CA GLU A 577 -14.39 38.35 2.28
C GLU A 577 -13.14 37.68 2.86
N TYR A 578 -13.06 36.35 2.75
CA TYR A 578 -11.90 35.57 3.16
C TYR A 578 -11.52 34.52 2.11
N LYS A 579 -10.23 34.14 2.11
CA LYS A 579 -9.69 33.14 1.19
C LYS A 579 -9.78 31.75 1.80
N ILE A 580 -10.29 30.80 1.03
CA ILE A 580 -10.31 29.39 1.41
C ILE A 580 -8.89 28.82 1.42
N MET A 581 -8.64 27.90 2.37
CA MET A 581 -7.39 27.17 2.44
C MET A 581 -7.29 26.15 1.31
N ARG A 582 -6.09 26.00 0.71
CA ARG A 582 -5.79 25.02 -0.36
C ARG A 582 -4.56 24.15 -0.06
N ASN A 583 -3.96 24.33 1.11
CA ASN A 583 -2.68 23.75 1.51
C ASN A 583 -2.79 23.04 2.87
N THR A 584 -3.84 22.23 3.05
CA THR A 584 -4.21 21.57 4.32
C THR A 584 -3.03 20.89 5.00
N GLN A 585 -2.25 20.07 4.28
CA GLN A 585 -1.11 19.35 4.85
C GLN A 585 -0.04 20.27 5.44
N THR A 586 0.24 21.40 4.77
CA THR A 586 1.24 22.37 5.24
C THR A 586 0.76 23.09 6.49
N GLU A 587 -0.49 23.54 6.54
CA GLU A 587 -1.02 24.23 7.72
C GLU A 587 -1.20 23.26 8.90
N MET A 588 -1.63 22.03 8.65
CA MET A 588 -1.67 20.96 9.66
C MET A 588 -0.28 20.69 10.25
N GLY A 589 0.76 20.63 9.40
CA GLY A 589 2.15 20.49 9.85
C GLY A 589 2.60 21.65 10.75
N LYS A 590 2.29 22.90 10.37
CA LYS A 590 2.63 24.09 11.16
C LYS A 590 1.98 24.08 12.54
N VAL A 591 0.68 23.83 12.62
CA VAL A 591 -0.05 23.83 13.90
C VAL A 591 0.33 22.63 14.78
N SER A 592 0.54 21.44 14.19
CA SER A 592 1.04 20.26 14.92
C SER A 592 2.43 20.49 15.52
N ASN A 593 3.33 21.15 14.76
CA ASN A 593 4.64 21.54 15.28
C ASN A 593 4.53 22.54 16.42
N LEU A 594 3.64 23.54 16.29
CA LEU A 594 3.37 24.49 17.37
C LEU A 594 2.88 23.79 18.64
N ILE A 595 1.88 22.90 18.55
CA ILE A 595 1.36 22.15 19.71
C ILE A 595 2.46 21.29 20.35
N THR A 596 3.31 20.65 19.53
CA THR A 596 4.45 19.85 20.03
C THR A 596 5.44 20.73 20.79
N ASP A 597 5.83 21.87 20.21
CA ASP A 597 6.75 22.82 20.84
C ASP A 597 6.18 23.38 22.15
N MET A 598 4.90 23.78 22.14
CA MET A 598 4.17 24.26 23.30
C MET A 598 4.15 23.21 24.42
N THR A 599 3.89 21.95 24.07
CA THR A 599 3.82 20.85 25.06
C THR A 599 5.18 20.65 25.73
N LEU A 600 6.27 20.60 24.95
CA LEU A 600 7.61 20.38 25.48
C LEU A 600 8.12 21.57 26.29
N LYS A 601 7.75 22.80 25.91
CA LYS A 601 8.10 24.05 26.61
C LYS A 601 7.15 24.40 27.75
N GLY A 602 6.23 23.51 28.13
CA GLY A 602 5.39 23.67 29.33
C GLY A 602 4.26 24.70 29.19
N ALA A 603 3.62 24.79 28.02
CA ALA A 603 2.43 25.63 27.82
C ALA A 603 1.28 25.24 28.76
N THR A 604 0.47 26.23 29.15
CA THR A 604 -0.71 26.01 29.97
C THR A 604 -1.82 25.31 29.18
N GLN A 605 -2.79 24.72 29.88
CA GLN A 605 -3.94 24.06 29.24
C GLN A 605 -4.77 25.03 28.38
N ASP A 606 -4.90 26.30 28.78
CA ASP A 606 -5.61 27.32 27.99
C ASP A 606 -4.87 27.63 26.67
N GLU A 607 -3.55 27.81 26.74
CA GLU A 607 -2.73 28.05 25.56
C GLU A 607 -2.78 26.86 24.59
N LEU A 608 -2.68 25.64 25.11
CA LEU A 608 -2.84 24.42 24.30
C LEU A 608 -4.24 24.34 23.69
N ALA A 609 -5.30 24.66 24.43
CA ALA A 609 -6.66 24.63 23.92
C ALA A 609 -6.85 25.60 22.74
N ARG A 610 -6.26 26.80 22.80
CA ARG A 610 -6.24 27.75 21.69
C ARG A 610 -5.60 27.17 20.43
N ALA A 611 -4.41 26.58 20.57
CA ALA A 611 -3.71 25.95 19.44
C ALA A 611 -4.48 24.75 18.87
N VAL A 612 -5.10 23.93 19.74
CA VAL A 612 -5.87 22.75 19.32
C VAL A 612 -7.17 23.16 18.63
N ARG A 613 -7.92 24.16 19.11
CA ARG A 613 -9.10 24.69 18.40
C ARG A 613 -8.75 25.15 17.00
N HIS A 614 -7.65 25.88 16.85
CA HIS A 614 -7.17 26.27 15.53
C HIS A 614 -6.79 25.07 14.67
N SER A 615 -6.15 24.05 15.25
CA SER A 615 -5.85 22.79 14.55
C SER A 615 -7.11 22.11 14.02
N MET A 616 -8.18 22.04 14.83
CA MET A 616 -9.47 21.49 14.40
C MET A 616 -10.04 22.26 13.22
N VAL A 617 -10.02 23.61 13.26
CA VAL A 617 -10.49 24.45 12.14
C VAL A 617 -9.64 24.25 10.89
N VAL A 618 -8.32 24.16 11.01
CA VAL A 618 -7.40 23.94 9.88
C VAL A 618 -7.70 22.60 9.19
N ILE A 619 -7.94 21.53 9.95
CA ILE A 619 -8.27 20.21 9.39
C ILE A 619 -9.55 20.27 8.54
N ASP A 620 -10.56 21.01 9.00
CA ASP A 620 -11.85 21.13 8.32
C ASP A 620 -11.92 22.24 7.27
N ALA A 621 -10.99 23.20 7.28
CA ALA A 621 -11.13 24.45 6.56
C ALA A 621 -11.22 24.31 5.04
N GLU A 622 -10.44 23.42 4.42
CA GLU A 622 -10.52 23.21 2.97
C GLU A 622 -11.83 22.51 2.57
N LYS A 623 -12.26 21.53 3.36
CA LYS A 623 -13.47 20.72 3.13
C LYS A 623 -14.74 21.54 3.33
N HIS A 624 -14.78 22.34 4.39
CA HIS A 624 -15.95 23.11 4.81
C HIS A 624 -15.85 24.61 4.50
N LYS A 625 -14.80 25.03 3.78
CA LYS A 625 -14.55 26.41 3.38
C LYS A 625 -14.53 27.36 4.59
N LEU A 626 -13.94 26.93 5.71
CA LEU A 626 -13.93 27.70 6.96
C LEU A 626 -12.93 28.86 6.91
N ASP A 627 -13.25 29.94 7.63
CA ASP A 627 -12.34 31.08 7.82
C ASP A 627 -11.24 30.76 8.86
N TYR A 628 -10.28 29.93 8.43
CA TYR A 628 -9.15 29.53 9.28
C TYR A 628 -8.25 30.71 9.67
N LYS A 629 -8.25 31.81 8.90
CA LYS A 629 -7.49 33.01 9.23
C LYS A 629 -8.11 33.76 10.39
N GLN A 630 -9.43 33.86 10.44
CA GLN A 630 -10.07 34.40 11.63
C GLN A 630 -9.87 33.48 12.84
N SER A 631 -9.86 32.16 12.67
CA SER A 631 -9.47 31.24 13.75
C SER A 631 -8.03 31.47 14.26
N GLU A 632 -7.08 31.80 13.37
CA GLU A 632 -5.70 32.13 13.72
C GLU A 632 -5.66 33.37 14.65
N ILE A 633 -6.52 34.36 14.38
CA ILE A 633 -6.65 35.60 15.15
C ILE A 633 -7.33 35.34 16.49
N ASP A 634 -8.52 34.73 16.50
CA ASP A 634 -9.33 34.51 17.70
C ASP A 634 -8.60 33.64 18.73
N ASN A 635 -7.81 32.67 18.26
CA ASN A 635 -7.00 31.81 19.13
C ASN A 635 -5.60 32.37 19.40
N GLY A 636 -5.29 33.58 18.93
CA GLY A 636 -4.03 34.28 19.23
C GLY A 636 -2.78 33.49 18.78
N ILE A 637 -2.86 32.77 17.68
CA ILE A 637 -1.81 31.82 17.25
C ILE A 637 -0.47 32.53 17.00
N ALA A 638 -0.48 33.76 16.49
CA ALA A 638 0.74 34.57 16.34
C ALA A 638 1.45 34.81 17.69
N SER A 639 0.70 35.07 18.76
CA SER A 639 1.28 35.26 20.09
C SER A 639 1.88 33.95 20.64
N LEU A 640 1.23 32.82 20.37
CA LEU A 640 1.74 31.50 20.74
C LEU A 640 3.01 31.15 19.96
N LYS A 641 3.04 31.40 18.66
CA LYS A 641 4.26 31.25 17.83
C LYS A 641 5.39 32.14 18.36
N LYS A 642 5.12 33.40 18.68
CA LYS A 642 6.13 34.28 19.27
C LYS A 642 6.69 33.75 20.59
N LYS A 643 5.83 33.28 21.48
CA LYS A 643 6.21 32.78 22.81
C LYS A 643 6.95 31.44 22.77
N TYR A 644 6.49 30.50 21.95
CA TYR A 644 6.98 29.12 21.97
C TYR A 644 7.92 28.80 20.81
N GLN A 645 7.87 29.56 19.72
CA GLN A 645 8.60 29.32 18.48
C GLN A 645 9.56 30.44 18.06
N GLY A 646 9.52 31.59 18.75
CA GLY A 646 10.42 32.72 18.47
C GLY A 646 11.89 32.38 18.72
N ASN A 647 12.75 32.68 17.75
CA ASN A 647 14.20 32.55 17.84
C ASN A 647 14.89 33.69 17.10
N VAL A 648 16.11 34.02 17.51
CA VAL A 648 16.97 34.99 16.82
C VAL A 648 18.13 34.21 16.19
N ASP A 649 18.36 34.40 14.90
CA ASP A 649 19.47 33.74 14.20
C ASP A 649 20.83 34.39 14.51
N SER A 650 21.91 33.81 14.00
CA SER A 650 23.27 34.34 14.17
C SER A 650 23.49 35.72 13.56
N GLU A 651 22.60 36.18 12.67
CA GLU A 651 22.62 37.51 12.05
C GLU A 651 21.74 38.52 12.83
N GLY A 652 21.19 38.13 13.98
CA GLY A 652 20.34 38.99 14.81
C GLY A 652 18.91 39.16 14.29
N ARG A 653 18.48 38.39 13.28
CA ARG A 653 17.12 38.46 12.74
C ARG A 653 16.18 37.55 13.50
N TYR A 654 15.02 38.08 13.85
CA TYR A 654 13.95 37.35 14.52
C TYR A 654 13.15 36.52 13.53
N HIS A 655 12.92 35.25 13.86
CA HIS A 655 12.11 34.31 13.08
C HIS A 655 11.21 33.47 13.98
N GLU A 656 10.12 32.96 13.39
CA GLU A 656 9.18 32.04 14.03
C GLU A 656 9.08 30.74 13.22
N GLY A 657 9.08 29.60 13.92
CA GLY A 657 8.92 28.29 13.30
C GLY A 657 9.24 27.16 14.26
N ALA A 658 9.30 25.92 13.76
CA ALA A 658 9.67 24.76 14.56
C ALA A 658 10.88 25.05 15.46
N SER A 659 10.73 24.76 16.75
CA SER A 659 11.59 25.34 17.79
C SER A 659 12.08 24.35 18.84
N THR A 660 11.73 23.08 18.71
CA THR A 660 12.25 21.96 19.50
C THR A 660 12.92 20.97 18.55
N LEU A 661 13.80 20.11 19.06
CA LEU A 661 14.40 19.01 18.30
C LEU A 661 13.33 18.20 17.54
N ILE A 662 12.23 17.87 18.22
CA ILE A 662 11.17 17.01 17.69
C ILE A 662 10.49 17.64 16.45
N SER A 663 10.23 18.95 16.47
CA SER A 663 9.63 19.66 15.35
C SER A 663 10.66 20.10 14.29
N ARG A 664 11.91 20.35 14.70
CA ARG A 664 13.00 20.79 13.81
C ARG A 664 13.64 19.66 13.02
N ALA A 665 13.69 18.43 13.54
CA ALA A 665 14.43 17.33 12.91
C ALA A 665 14.07 17.15 11.42
N LYS A 666 12.75 17.15 11.12
CA LYS A 666 12.21 17.03 9.76
C LYS A 666 11.98 18.35 9.03
N SER A 667 12.32 19.48 9.65
CA SER A 667 12.18 20.79 8.99
C SER A 667 13.13 20.86 7.80
N GLU A 668 12.63 21.39 6.68
CA GLU A 668 13.42 21.50 5.46
C GLU A 668 14.51 22.59 5.62
N THR A 669 15.67 22.33 5.03
CA THR A 669 16.71 23.32 4.76
C THR A 669 17.16 23.19 3.30
N GLN A 670 17.57 24.31 2.71
CA GLN A 670 18.08 24.32 1.33
C GLN A 670 19.59 24.14 1.35
N VAL A 671 20.07 23.13 0.62
CA VAL A 671 21.51 22.90 0.41
C VAL A 671 21.83 23.04 -1.06
N LEU A 672 23.10 23.30 -1.38
CA LEU A 672 23.53 23.30 -2.79
C LEU A 672 23.22 21.96 -3.44
N LYS A 673 22.87 21.99 -4.72
CA LYS A 673 22.59 20.78 -5.50
C LYS A 673 23.79 19.84 -5.47
N ARG A 674 23.58 18.59 -5.07
CA ARG A 674 24.60 17.55 -4.96
C ARG A 674 24.69 16.76 -6.27
N LYS A 675 25.89 16.31 -6.67
CA LYS A 675 26.13 15.46 -7.85
C LYS A 675 26.81 14.15 -7.46
N GLY A 676 26.33 13.05 -8.02
CA GLY A 676 26.87 11.71 -7.77
C GLY A 676 26.55 11.19 -6.36
N SER A 677 27.19 10.08 -6.00
CA SER A 677 27.11 9.51 -4.65
C SER A 677 28.10 10.22 -3.71
N PRO A 678 27.78 10.37 -2.42
CA PRO A 678 28.74 10.90 -1.44
C PRO A 678 29.94 9.97 -1.30
N THR A 679 31.07 10.56 -0.89
CA THR A 679 32.24 9.82 -0.41
C THR A 679 32.25 9.79 1.11
N ILE A 680 32.57 8.63 1.69
CA ILE A 680 32.67 8.47 3.15
C ILE A 680 34.07 8.94 3.58
N ASN A 681 34.13 9.82 4.56
CA ASN A 681 35.36 10.32 5.18
C ASN A 681 35.89 9.33 6.24
N GLU A 682 37.11 9.56 6.74
CA GLU A 682 37.72 8.70 7.77
C GLU A 682 36.91 8.66 9.07
N ASP A 683 36.26 9.77 9.44
CA ASP A 683 35.39 9.90 10.60
C ASP A 683 33.96 9.32 10.37
N GLY A 684 33.72 8.70 9.21
CA GLY A 684 32.42 8.15 8.81
C GLY A 684 31.45 9.19 8.21
N SER A 685 31.78 10.48 8.25
CA SER A 685 30.90 11.51 7.70
C SER A 685 30.83 11.49 6.17
N LEU A 686 29.71 11.95 5.61
CA LEU A 686 29.50 11.99 4.17
C LEU A 686 29.95 13.32 3.56
N SER A 687 30.88 13.24 2.62
CA SER A 687 31.29 14.36 1.76
C SER A 687 30.52 14.34 0.45
N TYR A 688 29.77 15.40 0.17
CA TYR A 688 28.99 15.55 -1.06
C TYR A 688 29.66 16.49 -2.04
N LYS A 689 29.77 16.07 -3.30
CA LYS A 689 30.14 16.99 -4.39
C LYS A 689 28.97 17.91 -4.68
N SER A 690 29.05 19.14 -4.20
CA SER A 690 28.03 20.17 -4.40
C SER A 690 28.38 21.02 -5.61
N VAL A 691 27.36 21.47 -6.37
CA VAL A 691 27.55 22.34 -7.53
C VAL A 691 26.74 23.60 -7.35
N LYS A 692 27.40 24.73 -7.59
CA LYS A 692 26.76 26.04 -7.70
C LYS A 692 26.33 26.23 -9.16
N GLU A 693 25.11 25.81 -9.48
CA GLU A 693 24.46 26.11 -10.77
C GLU A 693 23.54 27.31 -10.56
N GLU A 694 23.56 28.27 -11.48
CA GLU A 694 22.65 29.43 -11.44
C GLU A 694 21.57 29.27 -12.52
N TYR A 695 20.37 29.80 -12.25
CA TYR A 695 19.29 29.88 -13.22
C TYR A 695 18.53 31.20 -13.06
N VAL A 696 17.95 31.70 -14.15
CA VAL A 696 17.09 32.87 -14.12
C VAL A 696 15.67 32.41 -13.77
N ASP A 697 15.10 32.93 -12.68
CA ASP A 697 13.73 32.62 -12.31
C ASP A 697 12.71 33.35 -13.19
N LYS A 698 11.43 33.01 -13.02
CA LYS A 698 10.31 33.63 -13.76
C LYS A 698 10.19 35.14 -13.61
N ASN A 699 10.89 35.74 -12.64
CA ASN A 699 10.91 37.17 -12.38
C ASN A 699 12.20 37.83 -12.88
N GLY A 700 13.04 37.11 -13.63
CA GLY A 700 14.31 37.62 -14.17
C GLY A 700 15.46 37.66 -13.16
N LYS A 701 15.30 37.10 -11.96
CA LYS A 701 16.33 37.11 -10.92
C LYS A 701 17.22 35.87 -11.03
N ILE A 702 18.53 36.07 -10.94
CA ILE A 702 19.51 34.97 -10.86
C ILE A 702 19.34 34.29 -9.49
N GLN A 703 19.06 32.99 -9.52
CA GLN A 703 18.91 32.12 -8.36
C GLN A 703 19.94 31.00 -8.41
N VAL A 704 20.48 30.62 -7.26
CA VAL A 704 21.34 29.43 -7.14
C VAL A 704 20.46 28.20 -6.98
N ARG A 705 20.71 27.16 -7.79
CA ARG A 705 20.04 25.87 -7.68
C ARG A 705 20.40 25.21 -6.35
N THR A 706 19.36 24.94 -5.58
CA THR A 706 19.41 24.22 -4.31
C THR A 706 18.56 22.96 -4.39
N GLN A 707 18.76 22.06 -3.43
CA GLN A 707 17.90 20.91 -3.19
C GLN A 707 17.45 20.89 -1.73
N LYS A 708 16.30 20.28 -1.49
CA LYS A 708 15.77 20.10 -0.13
C LYS A 708 16.57 19.03 0.62
N SER A 709 16.88 19.33 1.87
CA SER A 709 17.34 18.38 2.88
C SER A 709 16.59 18.63 4.20
N THR A 710 16.81 17.80 5.21
CA THR A 710 16.27 18.01 6.56
C THR A 710 17.32 18.64 7.47
N LYS A 711 16.91 19.45 8.44
CA LYS A 711 17.85 20.04 9.41
C LYS A 711 18.63 18.97 10.19
N MET A 712 18.01 17.82 10.49
CA MET A 712 18.70 16.73 11.16
C MET A 712 19.78 16.10 10.27
N ALA A 713 19.49 15.87 8.98
CA ALA A 713 20.46 15.31 8.05
C ALA A 713 21.68 16.24 7.79
N GLU A 714 21.54 17.53 8.07
CA GLU A 714 22.60 18.52 7.86
C GLU A 714 23.35 18.92 9.14
N THR A 715 22.93 18.41 10.32
CA THR A 715 23.62 18.69 11.58
C THR A 715 24.51 17.53 12.00
N LYS A 716 25.64 17.85 12.62
CA LYS A 716 26.54 16.85 13.24
C LYS A 716 26.16 16.49 14.67
N ASP A 717 25.39 17.36 15.32
CA ASP A 717 24.94 17.18 16.71
C ASP A 717 23.49 17.61 16.83
N ALA A 718 22.61 16.66 17.17
CA ALA A 718 21.18 16.89 17.36
C ALA A 718 20.88 17.97 18.41
N ARG A 719 21.77 18.20 19.39
CA ARG A 719 21.61 19.24 20.41
C ARG A 719 21.53 20.65 19.83
N THR A 720 22.13 20.88 18.66
CA THR A 720 22.05 22.16 17.94
C THR A 720 20.61 22.51 17.52
N LEU A 721 19.73 21.51 17.41
CA LEU A 721 18.32 21.70 17.08
C LEU A 721 17.43 21.77 18.33
N SER A 722 17.93 21.33 19.49
CA SER A 722 17.20 21.24 20.75
C SER A 722 16.89 22.62 21.34
N SER A 723 15.79 22.70 22.08
CA SER A 723 15.44 23.85 22.93
C SER A 723 15.91 23.71 24.38
N GLY A 724 16.56 22.58 24.71
CA GLY A 724 17.17 22.33 26.02
C GLY A 724 16.27 21.63 27.03
N THR A 725 15.10 21.12 26.63
CA THR A 725 14.25 20.35 27.55
C THR A 725 14.85 18.97 27.85
N PRO A 726 14.62 18.38 29.05
CA PRO A 726 15.15 17.05 29.38
C PRO A 726 14.69 15.95 28.41
N GLN A 727 13.47 16.08 27.87
CA GLN A 727 12.94 15.17 26.87
C GLN A 727 13.73 15.27 25.57
N GLU A 728 13.99 16.48 25.08
CA GLU A 728 14.79 16.69 23.87
C GLU A 728 16.23 16.20 24.05
N GLU A 729 16.82 16.38 25.23
CA GLU A 729 18.17 15.87 25.52
C GLU A 729 18.24 14.35 25.39
N ALA A 730 17.22 13.62 25.86
CA ALA A 730 17.16 12.17 25.69
C ALA A 730 17.06 11.75 24.21
N TYR A 731 16.38 12.54 23.37
CA TYR A 731 16.33 12.31 21.93
C TYR A 731 17.63 12.72 21.23
N ALA A 732 18.30 13.77 21.70
CA ALA A 732 19.57 14.24 21.15
C ALA A 732 20.75 13.34 21.49
N ASP A 733 20.66 12.55 22.57
CA ASP A 733 21.62 11.48 22.92
C ASP A 733 21.36 10.17 22.15
N TYR A 734 20.10 9.95 21.77
CA TYR A 734 19.70 8.80 20.96
C TYR A 734 20.10 8.95 19.49
N ALA A 735 19.82 10.12 18.91
CA ALA A 735 20.25 10.50 17.57
C ALA A 735 21.75 10.75 17.56
#